data_AF-A0A101I993-F1
#
_entry.id   AF-A0A101I993-F1
#
_cell.length_a   1.000
_cell.length_b   1.000
_cell.length_c   1.000
_cell.angle_alpha   90.00
_cell.angle_beta   90.00
_cell.angle_gamma   90.00
#
_symmetry.space_group_name_H-M   'P 1'
#
loop_
_entity.id
_entity.type
_entity.pdbx_description
1 polymer ?
#
loop_
_entity_poly.entity_id
_entity_poly.type
_entity_poly.pdbx_seq_one_letter_code
_entity_poly.pdbx_strand_id
1 'polypeptide(L)'
;MTEKKRLIDFETIVYLILTLFIPLFVTKGFTHEPSTGKHLFYVVGFAIIFLSMVLKKKEISIEFGFVHLAFFGVGIAALLSLIVVSIDNPQYFRYSLEIALYIVFLSFTAVYISNKWNTVEKIEVVMLFFVIGAAVVAIDALLNFYLGFDIFLGKVGEPFARASARSTIGNPNFVSDYMGMTIPMIFYFVISRKPLGLLFKKPAGQLILKSVMVIFLVPMVASVFVSQTRTVITAIFFGNLLFLLLYFFLGRKKKPEALDDSESKRFRRLSLVFLLIALIIIAVLSYLYLTPSPLTGDGKINITARLEYALTSSGSWKERFSAWYNSIFQWLDGNNKLRIPFGSGIGTFQLYHLLYSPQVLDHNPDYMLVWNNFKRTHNDYVQGLGEMGLVGFIFIVLMVGLLVFRFFIFLKTTAFLGEGFFRTGQTNQQYYLAYFNQAQSLNLSALQQAKSDISNFSGSYSYLADVASYMNVKGTEIRSKYPGANQIDLLEQAEKERQNEIRRLTDEINNRINQYNFYISKSAEYYEQAIADFKLSNRLYPVFGKPLWYIAGLGTKTQRLETARDNPELMKSILTGKDDYSSDIILEFKGDPEIIPVHRTSIRTLPFAEFFEKHASVFDNPDFVSGLQLYFITQIQMILDAADYYESSTILFSERQTPRILGRLYTSINSELKKYYNFIKSRESVINSAFGESEEFRQIIIDLVYESSNRAIYWFDLAIYLLPGTWNRYPDWEDIYIEYMNSIPSLLDTVEEQKLKILSIAEKHVWACENMGPAAPDETLQFAVRWGRSNLSGDELSNFEQKLKDVYERVVNLNRDLFQKSPNLPEKTVDQIQSLISLFETL
;
A
#
# COMPACT_ATOMS: atom_id res chain seq x y z
N MET A 1 9.58 -32.34 6.14
CA MET A 1 8.57 -32.48 5.08
C MET A 1 7.41 -31.55 5.37
N THR A 2 7.30 -30.45 4.64
CA THR A 2 6.20 -29.47 4.76
C THR A 2 4.95 -30.03 4.09
N GLU A 3 3.98 -30.47 4.90
CA GLU A 3 2.66 -30.93 4.45
C GLU A 3 2.05 -29.83 3.56
N LYS A 4 1.84 -30.09 2.26
CA LYS A 4 1.09 -29.19 1.36
C LYS A 4 -0.31 -29.01 1.98
N LYS A 5 -0.57 -27.86 2.61
CA LYS A 5 -1.89 -27.49 3.13
C LYS A 5 -2.89 -27.51 1.96
N ARG A 6 -3.78 -28.50 1.94
CA ARG A 6 -4.86 -28.56 0.95
C ARG A 6 -5.80 -27.37 1.17
N LEU A 7 -6.22 -26.73 0.08
CA LEU A 7 -7.15 -25.59 0.09
C LEU A 7 -8.54 -26.02 0.64
N ILE A 8 -8.97 -27.25 0.31
CA ILE A 8 -10.23 -27.84 0.71
C ILE A 8 -9.94 -29.15 1.45
N ASP A 9 -10.30 -29.21 2.72
CA ASP A 9 -10.29 -30.42 3.54
C ASP A 9 -11.71 -30.84 3.92
N PHE A 10 -11.85 -32.00 4.56
CA PHE A 10 -13.16 -32.58 4.91
C PHE A 10 -14.01 -31.60 5.72
N GLU A 11 -13.44 -30.96 6.73
CA GLU A 11 -14.14 -30.00 7.57
C GLU A 11 -14.63 -28.80 6.76
N THR A 12 -13.81 -28.32 5.82
CA THR A 12 -14.20 -27.26 4.88
C THR A 12 -15.37 -27.71 4.02
N ILE A 13 -15.37 -28.94 3.50
CA ILE A 13 -16.49 -29.48 2.69
C ILE A 13 -17.77 -29.52 3.51
N VAL A 14 -17.73 -30.05 4.74
CA VAL A 14 -18.91 -30.10 5.61
C VAL A 14 -19.43 -28.69 5.87
N TYR A 15 -18.56 -27.72 6.17
CA TYR A 15 -18.97 -26.34 6.38
C TYR A 15 -19.59 -25.68 5.13
N LEU A 16 -19.04 -25.94 3.95
CA LEU A 16 -19.62 -25.44 2.68
C LEU A 16 -21.00 -26.04 2.41
N ILE A 17 -21.20 -27.33 2.73
CA ILE A 17 -22.52 -27.98 2.66
C ILE A 17 -23.49 -27.31 3.64
N LEU A 18 -23.08 -27.06 4.89
CA LEU A 18 -23.92 -26.39 5.88
C LEU A 18 -24.34 -24.98 5.42
N THR A 19 -23.40 -24.24 4.84
CA THR A 19 -23.62 -22.88 4.34
C THR A 19 -24.73 -22.82 3.30
N LEU A 20 -24.86 -23.86 2.46
CA LEU A 20 -25.94 -23.96 1.46
C LEU A 20 -27.21 -24.61 2.04
N PHE A 21 -27.06 -25.69 2.81
CA PHE A 21 -28.17 -26.50 3.25
C PHE A 21 -29.05 -25.79 4.29
N ILE A 22 -28.45 -25.13 5.27
CA ILE A 22 -29.18 -24.47 6.37
C ILE A 22 -30.18 -23.41 5.87
N PRO A 23 -29.80 -22.44 5.01
CA PRO A 23 -30.76 -21.44 4.52
C PRO A 23 -31.85 -22.07 3.64
N LEU A 24 -31.56 -23.15 2.92
CA LEU A 24 -32.46 -23.84 2.00
C LEU A 24 -33.35 -24.89 2.67
N PHE A 25 -33.05 -25.29 3.90
CA PHE A 25 -33.82 -26.32 4.58
C PHE A 25 -35.17 -25.80 5.08
N VAL A 26 -36.24 -26.39 4.55
CA VAL A 26 -37.60 -26.22 5.04
C VAL A 26 -38.43 -27.48 4.78
N THR A 27 -39.31 -27.85 5.70
CA THR A 27 -40.20 -29.02 5.55
C THR A 27 -41.61 -28.67 6.07
N LYS A 28 -42.63 -28.91 5.25
CA LYS A 28 -44.02 -28.58 5.60
C LYS A 28 -44.50 -29.49 6.73
N GLY A 29 -45.04 -28.89 7.80
CA GLY A 29 -45.64 -29.62 8.91
C GLY A 29 -44.66 -30.32 9.86
N PHE A 30 -43.35 -30.15 9.67
CA PHE A 30 -42.33 -30.80 10.51
C PHE A 30 -42.02 -30.01 11.79
N THR A 31 -41.93 -28.67 11.71
CA THR A 31 -41.73 -27.80 12.87
C THR A 31 -42.71 -26.62 12.85
N HIS A 32 -43.10 -26.15 14.04
CA HIS A 32 -43.90 -24.93 14.18
C HIS A 32 -43.10 -23.68 13.74
N GLU A 33 -41.78 -23.66 13.98
CA GLU A 33 -40.89 -22.59 13.51
C GLU A 33 -39.82 -23.14 12.54
N PRO A 34 -39.61 -22.49 11.38
CA PRO A 34 -38.55 -22.88 10.44
C PRO A 34 -37.12 -22.79 11.01
N SER A 35 -36.89 -21.96 12.04
CA SER A 35 -35.58 -21.83 12.69
C SER A 35 -35.16 -23.07 13.47
N THR A 36 -36.09 -23.86 14.01
CA THR A 36 -35.78 -25.04 14.82
C THR A 36 -34.99 -26.09 14.05
N GLY A 37 -35.42 -26.42 12.82
CA GLY A 37 -34.68 -27.35 11.96
C GLY A 37 -33.28 -26.84 11.62
N LYS A 38 -33.14 -25.52 11.42
CA LYS A 38 -31.86 -24.88 11.08
C LYS A 38 -30.86 -24.94 12.22
N HIS A 39 -31.31 -24.69 13.44
CA HIS A 39 -30.48 -24.86 14.63
C HIS A 39 -30.00 -26.30 14.78
N LEU A 40 -30.87 -27.29 14.54
CA LEU A 40 -30.49 -28.71 14.57
C LEU A 40 -29.38 -29.02 13.56
N PHE A 41 -29.55 -28.66 12.29
CA PHE A 41 -28.53 -28.94 11.26
C PHE A 41 -27.24 -28.18 11.48
N TYR A 42 -27.30 -26.96 12.01
CA TYR A 42 -26.13 -26.21 12.43
C TYR A 42 -25.35 -26.98 13.52
N VAL A 43 -26.04 -27.43 14.57
CA VAL A 43 -25.43 -28.20 15.67
C VAL A 43 -24.87 -29.53 15.18
N VAL A 44 -25.64 -30.31 14.42
CA VAL A 44 -25.20 -31.60 13.87
C VAL A 44 -23.98 -31.42 12.96
N GLY A 45 -24.02 -30.43 12.07
CA GLY A 45 -22.93 -30.14 11.14
C GLY A 45 -21.62 -29.80 11.85
N PHE A 46 -21.68 -28.90 12.82
CA PHE A 46 -20.50 -28.55 13.62
C PHE A 46 -20.07 -29.66 14.57
N ALA A 47 -21.00 -30.49 15.08
CA ALA A 47 -20.65 -31.69 15.84
C ALA A 47 -19.88 -32.68 14.98
N ILE A 48 -20.26 -32.88 13.70
CA ILE A 48 -19.49 -33.69 12.74
C ILE A 48 -18.10 -33.10 12.51
N ILE A 49 -18.00 -31.77 12.34
CA ILE A 49 -16.70 -31.08 12.21
C ILE A 49 -15.83 -31.33 13.44
N PHE A 50 -16.34 -31.08 14.64
CA PHE A 50 -15.59 -31.28 15.89
C PHE A 50 -15.21 -32.75 16.12
N LEU A 51 -16.13 -33.68 15.87
CA LEU A 51 -15.85 -35.11 15.97
C LEU A 51 -14.75 -35.52 14.98
N SER A 52 -14.79 -35.03 13.75
CA SER A 52 -13.75 -35.33 12.75
C SER A 52 -12.37 -34.82 13.17
N MET A 53 -12.29 -33.71 13.88
CA MET A 53 -11.03 -33.20 14.43
C MET A 53 -10.50 -34.12 15.54
N VAL A 54 -11.36 -34.52 16.47
CA VAL A 54 -11.00 -35.42 17.58
C VAL A 54 -10.53 -36.77 17.05
N LEU A 55 -11.23 -37.32 16.05
CA LEU A 55 -10.91 -38.61 15.44
C LEU A 55 -9.57 -38.58 14.66
N LYS A 56 -9.15 -37.42 14.15
CA LYS A 56 -7.89 -37.27 13.39
C LYS A 56 -6.62 -37.30 14.25
N LYS A 57 -6.70 -37.44 15.59
CA LYS A 57 -5.57 -37.54 16.54
C LYS A 57 -4.42 -36.55 16.28
N LYS A 58 -4.71 -35.34 15.79
CA LYS A 58 -3.74 -34.24 15.75
C LYS A 58 -3.87 -33.45 17.05
N GLU A 59 -2.76 -32.95 17.61
CA GLU A 59 -2.82 -31.94 18.67
C GLU A 59 -3.66 -30.77 18.16
N ILE A 60 -4.80 -30.53 18.82
CA ILE A 60 -5.70 -29.43 18.46
C ILE A 60 -5.20 -28.20 19.22
N SER A 61 -4.38 -27.38 18.56
CA SER A 61 -4.07 -26.04 19.07
C SER A 61 -5.18 -25.07 18.65
N ILE A 62 -5.74 -24.35 19.62
CA ILE A 62 -6.79 -23.36 19.39
C ILE A 62 -6.32 -22.04 19.99
N GLU A 63 -6.30 -20.99 19.17
CA GLU A 63 -6.03 -19.64 19.65
C GLU A 63 -7.33 -18.94 20.06
N PHE A 64 -7.35 -18.46 21.30
CA PHE A 64 -8.45 -17.68 21.86
C PHE A 64 -8.07 -16.20 21.91
N GLY A 65 -8.86 -15.34 21.26
CA GLY A 65 -8.77 -13.90 21.43
C GLY A 65 -9.73 -13.40 22.50
N PHE A 66 -9.52 -12.18 22.99
CA PHE A 66 -10.42 -11.55 23.97
C PHE A 66 -11.87 -11.46 23.49
N VAL A 67 -12.10 -11.28 22.18
CA VAL A 67 -13.45 -11.31 21.58
C VAL A 67 -14.11 -12.68 21.79
N HIS A 68 -13.35 -13.77 21.63
CA HIS A 68 -13.86 -15.12 21.87
C HIS A 68 -14.22 -15.31 23.34
N LEU A 69 -13.34 -14.86 24.26
CA LEU A 69 -13.58 -14.93 25.69
C LEU A 69 -14.82 -14.15 26.11
N ALA A 70 -15.02 -12.95 25.56
CA ALA A 70 -16.23 -12.17 25.81
C ALA A 70 -17.49 -12.91 25.31
N PHE A 71 -17.43 -13.54 24.12
CA PHE A 71 -18.56 -14.31 23.61
C PHE A 71 -18.82 -15.59 24.42
N PHE A 72 -17.78 -16.26 24.93
CA PHE A 72 -17.95 -17.33 25.92
C PHE A 72 -18.58 -16.82 27.21
N GLY A 73 -18.20 -15.63 27.66
CA GLY A 73 -18.83 -14.96 28.80
C GLY A 73 -20.34 -14.76 28.62
N VAL A 74 -20.79 -14.42 27.41
CA VAL A 74 -22.23 -14.39 27.08
C VAL A 74 -22.87 -15.76 27.25
N GLY A 75 -22.24 -16.83 26.74
CA GLY A 75 -22.73 -18.20 26.92
C GLY A 75 -22.78 -18.65 28.39
N ILE A 76 -21.78 -18.29 29.19
CA ILE A 76 -21.76 -18.56 30.63
C ILE A 76 -22.87 -17.77 31.33
N ALA A 77 -23.06 -16.49 31.00
CA ALA A 77 -24.15 -15.70 31.56
C ALA A 77 -25.53 -16.28 31.23
N ALA A 78 -25.71 -16.80 30.01
CA ALA A 78 -26.92 -17.50 29.62
C ALA A 78 -27.15 -18.76 30.49
N LEU A 79 -26.12 -19.55 30.79
CA LEU A 79 -26.22 -20.69 31.72
C LEU A 79 -26.51 -20.25 33.16
N LEU A 80 -25.88 -19.17 33.64
CA LEU A 80 -26.11 -18.65 35.00
C LEU A 80 -27.55 -18.12 35.16
N SER A 81 -28.13 -17.55 34.12
CA SER A 81 -29.54 -17.11 34.12
C SER A 81 -30.52 -18.25 34.41
N LEU A 82 -30.14 -19.50 34.15
CA LEU A 82 -30.97 -20.69 34.43
C LEU A 82 -31.20 -20.93 35.92
N ILE A 83 -30.29 -20.44 36.79
CA ILE A 83 -30.50 -20.47 38.24
C ILE A 83 -31.78 -19.70 38.57
N VAL A 84 -31.96 -18.53 37.97
CA VAL A 84 -33.16 -17.71 38.19
C VAL A 84 -34.39 -18.38 37.58
N VAL A 85 -34.29 -18.97 36.40
CA VAL A 85 -35.41 -19.74 35.81
C VAL A 85 -35.83 -20.90 36.70
N SER A 86 -34.88 -21.63 37.29
CA SER A 86 -35.18 -22.75 38.18
C SER A 86 -35.91 -22.35 39.47
N ILE A 87 -35.84 -21.07 39.85
CA ILE A 87 -36.54 -20.49 41.01
C ILE A 87 -37.88 -19.91 40.57
N ASP A 88 -37.87 -19.03 39.56
CA ASP A 88 -39.03 -18.24 39.17
C ASP A 88 -40.04 -19.05 38.34
N ASN A 89 -39.56 -19.94 37.46
CA ASN A 89 -40.42 -20.78 36.63
C ASN A 89 -39.72 -22.10 36.23
N PRO A 90 -39.67 -23.10 37.13
CA PRO A 90 -39.02 -24.38 36.87
C PRO A 90 -39.55 -25.11 35.64
N GLN A 91 -40.82 -24.92 35.28
CA GLN A 91 -41.45 -25.54 34.11
C GLN A 91 -40.88 -25.00 32.80
N TYR A 92 -40.33 -23.78 32.81
CA TYR A 92 -39.72 -23.14 31.64
C TYR A 92 -38.22 -23.45 31.50
N PHE A 93 -37.61 -24.07 32.52
CA PHE A 93 -36.17 -24.32 32.60
C PHE A 93 -35.61 -25.02 31.36
N ARG A 94 -36.29 -26.06 30.85
CA ARG A 94 -35.84 -26.81 29.68
C ARG A 94 -35.66 -25.91 28.46
N TYR A 95 -36.63 -25.03 28.20
CA TYR A 95 -36.58 -24.13 27.05
C TYR A 95 -35.42 -23.14 27.15
N SER A 96 -35.23 -22.53 28.33
CA SER A 96 -34.09 -21.63 28.57
C SER A 96 -32.75 -22.37 28.50
N LEU A 97 -32.67 -23.61 29.00
CA LEU A 97 -31.47 -24.44 28.93
C LEU A 97 -31.07 -24.73 27.48
N GLU A 98 -32.03 -25.09 26.63
CA GLU A 98 -31.79 -25.34 25.21
C GLU A 98 -31.19 -24.11 24.51
N ILE A 99 -31.70 -22.90 24.81
CA ILE A 99 -31.14 -21.64 24.28
C ILE A 99 -29.75 -21.36 24.84
N ALA A 100 -29.54 -21.52 26.15
CA ALA A 100 -28.25 -21.27 26.79
C ALA A 100 -27.15 -22.17 26.20
N LEU A 101 -27.43 -23.46 26.06
CA LEU A 101 -26.51 -24.43 25.44
C LEU A 101 -26.22 -24.08 23.97
N TYR A 102 -27.23 -23.60 23.23
CA TYR A 102 -27.02 -23.16 21.85
C TYR A 102 -26.10 -21.93 21.76
N ILE A 103 -26.24 -20.95 22.66
CA ILE A 103 -25.34 -19.78 22.71
C ILE A 103 -23.90 -20.23 23.02
N VAL A 104 -23.71 -21.11 24.01
CA VAL A 104 -22.39 -21.67 24.33
C VAL A 104 -21.79 -22.40 23.12
N PHE A 105 -22.61 -23.18 22.41
CA PHE A 105 -22.18 -23.87 21.20
C PHE A 105 -21.73 -22.88 20.11
N LEU A 106 -22.45 -21.78 19.89
CA LEU A 106 -22.05 -20.72 18.96
C LEU A 106 -20.70 -20.08 19.32
N SER A 107 -20.39 -19.94 20.61
CA SER A 107 -19.08 -19.42 21.04
C SER A 107 -17.94 -20.37 20.64
N PHE A 108 -18.14 -21.68 20.70
CA PHE A 108 -17.18 -22.67 20.21
C PHE A 108 -17.03 -22.66 18.69
N THR A 109 -18.14 -22.54 17.94
CA THR A 109 -18.07 -22.48 16.48
C THR A 109 -17.37 -21.21 15.99
N ALA A 110 -17.56 -20.07 16.66
CA ALA A 110 -16.86 -18.82 16.34
C ALA A 110 -15.34 -18.97 16.45
N VAL A 111 -14.86 -19.60 17.52
CA VAL A 111 -13.43 -19.89 17.71
C VAL A 111 -12.89 -20.82 16.63
N TYR A 112 -13.66 -21.84 16.28
CA TYR A 112 -13.26 -22.73 15.20
C TYR A 112 -13.14 -21.96 13.88
N ILE A 113 -14.11 -21.10 13.57
CA ILE A 113 -14.12 -20.31 12.33
C ILE A 113 -12.93 -19.37 12.25
N SER A 114 -12.60 -18.65 13.32
CA SER A 114 -11.46 -17.73 13.29
C SER A 114 -10.11 -18.43 13.08
N ASN A 115 -9.97 -19.67 13.57
CA ASN A 115 -8.72 -20.43 13.48
C ASN A 115 -8.56 -21.17 12.15
N LYS A 116 -9.66 -21.68 11.58
CA LYS A 116 -9.63 -22.54 10.39
C LYS A 116 -9.49 -21.75 9.07
N TRP A 117 -10.11 -20.58 8.97
CA TRP A 117 -10.14 -19.73 7.77
C TRP A 117 -9.09 -18.61 7.83
N ASN A 118 -7.82 -19.00 7.85
CA ASN A 118 -6.67 -18.12 8.04
C ASN A 118 -6.00 -17.60 6.76
N THR A 119 -6.62 -17.81 5.60
CA THR A 119 -6.11 -17.39 4.29
C THR A 119 -7.22 -16.75 3.47
N VAL A 120 -6.89 -15.74 2.66
CA VAL A 120 -7.86 -14.99 1.84
C VAL A 120 -8.66 -15.93 0.94
N GLU A 121 -8.00 -16.89 0.28
CA GLU A 121 -8.63 -17.79 -0.68
C GLU A 121 -9.70 -18.68 -0.03
N LYS A 122 -9.44 -19.18 1.19
CA LYS A 122 -10.44 -19.96 1.94
C LYS A 122 -11.65 -19.11 2.32
N ILE A 123 -11.43 -17.85 2.71
CA ILE A 123 -12.50 -16.91 3.03
C ILE A 123 -13.34 -16.62 1.79
N GLU A 124 -12.71 -16.36 0.65
CA GLU A 124 -13.39 -16.13 -0.63
C GLU A 124 -14.24 -17.34 -1.05
N VAL A 125 -13.73 -18.59 -0.89
CA VAL A 125 -14.52 -19.79 -1.22
C VAL A 125 -15.78 -19.88 -0.35
N VAL A 126 -15.68 -19.60 0.95
CA VAL A 126 -16.84 -19.57 1.84
C VAL A 126 -17.83 -18.48 1.45
N MET A 127 -17.34 -17.27 1.18
CA MET A 127 -18.18 -16.15 0.74
C MET A 127 -18.96 -16.49 -0.53
N LEU A 128 -18.33 -17.18 -1.50
CA LEU A 128 -19.00 -17.63 -2.72
C LEU A 128 -20.19 -18.56 -2.41
N PHE A 129 -20.04 -19.51 -1.49
CA PHE A 129 -21.12 -20.42 -1.11
C PHE A 129 -22.26 -19.71 -0.38
N PHE A 130 -21.96 -18.71 0.47
CA PHE A 130 -22.99 -17.84 1.05
C PHE A 130 -23.76 -17.07 -0.03
N VAL A 131 -23.06 -16.54 -1.03
CA VAL A 131 -23.70 -15.81 -2.15
C VAL A 131 -24.58 -16.74 -2.98
N ILE A 132 -24.14 -17.97 -3.27
CA ILE A 132 -24.95 -18.97 -3.99
C ILE A 132 -26.22 -19.30 -3.20
N GLY A 133 -26.10 -19.58 -1.90
CA GLY A 133 -27.24 -19.84 -1.03
C GLY A 133 -28.22 -18.67 -0.98
N ALA A 134 -27.71 -17.44 -0.88
CA ALA A 134 -28.52 -16.23 -0.91
C ALA A 134 -29.23 -16.01 -2.24
N ALA A 135 -28.57 -16.27 -3.37
CA ALA A 135 -29.20 -16.18 -4.69
C ALA A 135 -30.40 -17.13 -4.82
N VAL A 136 -30.26 -18.38 -4.37
CA VAL A 136 -31.36 -19.36 -4.41
C VAL A 136 -32.53 -18.91 -3.51
N VAL A 137 -32.24 -18.48 -2.28
CA VAL A 137 -33.25 -17.93 -1.36
C VAL A 137 -33.95 -16.72 -1.98
N ALA A 138 -33.21 -15.81 -2.62
CA ALA A 138 -33.78 -14.63 -3.23
C ALA A 138 -34.73 -14.97 -4.39
N ILE A 139 -34.32 -15.90 -5.25
CA ILE A 139 -35.15 -16.37 -6.37
C ILE A 139 -36.43 -17.01 -5.83
N ASP A 140 -36.32 -17.88 -4.83
CA ASP A 140 -37.47 -18.53 -4.20
C ASP A 140 -38.39 -17.52 -3.50
N ALA A 141 -37.85 -16.52 -2.81
CA ALA A 141 -38.64 -15.44 -2.22
C ALA A 141 -39.43 -14.65 -3.27
N LEU A 142 -38.84 -14.39 -4.45
CA LEU A 142 -39.54 -13.75 -5.57
C LEU A 142 -40.63 -14.65 -6.16
N LEU A 143 -40.40 -15.95 -6.28
CA LEU A 143 -41.43 -16.91 -6.70
C LEU A 143 -42.58 -16.95 -5.71
N ASN A 144 -42.29 -16.95 -4.41
CA ASN A 144 -43.35 -16.92 -3.41
C ASN A 144 -44.16 -15.63 -3.50
N PHE A 145 -43.47 -14.51 -3.72
CA PHE A 145 -44.08 -13.19 -3.78
C PHE A 145 -44.95 -13.03 -5.03
N TYR A 146 -44.45 -13.37 -6.22
CA TYR A 146 -45.17 -13.14 -7.48
C TYR A 146 -46.18 -14.23 -7.82
N LEU A 147 -45.89 -15.49 -7.49
CA LEU A 147 -46.72 -16.64 -7.88
C LEU A 147 -47.41 -17.33 -6.71
N GLY A 148 -47.11 -16.93 -5.46
CA GLY A 148 -47.60 -17.63 -4.29
C GLY A 148 -46.99 -19.02 -4.11
N PHE A 149 -45.87 -19.31 -4.77
CA PHE A 149 -45.27 -20.65 -4.89
C PHE A 149 -43.83 -20.70 -4.38
N ASP A 150 -43.49 -21.77 -3.66
CA ASP A 150 -42.17 -22.08 -3.12
C ASP A 150 -41.59 -23.30 -3.82
N ILE A 151 -40.30 -23.22 -4.17
CA ILE A 151 -39.59 -24.26 -4.92
C ILE A 151 -39.71 -25.63 -4.23
N PHE A 152 -39.75 -25.66 -2.90
CA PHE A 152 -39.74 -26.87 -2.09
C PHE A 152 -41.08 -27.18 -1.43
N LEU A 153 -41.89 -26.18 -1.11
CA LEU A 153 -43.14 -26.33 -0.35
C LEU A 153 -44.43 -26.24 -1.20
N GLY A 154 -44.32 -25.86 -2.47
CA GLY A 154 -45.47 -25.65 -3.35
C GLY A 154 -46.22 -24.36 -3.03
N LYS A 155 -47.57 -24.36 -3.07
CA LYS A 155 -48.36 -23.14 -2.79
C LYS A 155 -48.19 -22.71 -1.32
N VAL A 156 -47.68 -21.49 -1.11
CA VAL A 156 -47.31 -20.94 0.21
C VAL A 156 -48.02 -19.63 0.57
N GLY A 157 -48.67 -18.96 -0.37
CA GLY A 157 -49.42 -17.74 -0.09
C GLY A 157 -50.06 -17.13 -1.33
N GLU A 158 -50.51 -15.88 -1.20
CA GLU A 158 -51.18 -15.15 -2.27
C GLU A 158 -50.19 -14.27 -3.06
N PRO A 159 -50.33 -14.16 -4.40
CA PRO A 159 -49.53 -13.26 -5.22
C PRO A 159 -49.56 -11.81 -4.71
N PHE A 160 -48.41 -11.14 -4.79
CA PHE A 160 -48.16 -9.76 -4.38
C PHE A 160 -48.33 -9.48 -2.87
N ALA A 161 -48.43 -10.50 -2.02
CA ALA A 161 -48.46 -10.33 -0.58
C ALA A 161 -47.05 -10.36 0.03
N ARG A 162 -46.68 -9.34 0.81
CA ARG A 162 -45.39 -9.27 1.53
C ARG A 162 -45.11 -10.53 2.36
N ALA A 163 -46.12 -11.00 3.10
CA ALA A 163 -45.99 -12.17 3.98
C ALA A 163 -45.64 -13.46 3.21
N SER A 164 -45.91 -13.49 1.90
CA SER A 164 -45.57 -14.61 1.03
C SER A 164 -44.09 -14.63 0.68
N ALA A 165 -43.36 -13.50 0.67
CA ALA A 165 -41.93 -13.40 0.34
C ALA A 165 -41.00 -14.00 1.43
N ARG A 166 -41.29 -15.21 1.92
CA ARG A 166 -40.65 -15.82 3.09
C ARG A 166 -39.52 -16.79 2.73
N SER A 167 -39.55 -17.34 1.51
CA SER A 167 -38.70 -18.44 1.04
C SER A 167 -38.68 -19.63 2.02
N THR A 168 -37.80 -20.59 1.77
CA THR A 168 -37.33 -21.59 2.74
C THR A 168 -36.78 -20.96 4.03
N ILE A 169 -36.43 -19.67 4.00
CA ILE A 169 -36.02 -18.94 5.21
C ILE A 169 -37.16 -18.82 6.24
N GLY A 170 -38.40 -18.68 5.79
CA GLY A 170 -39.61 -18.71 6.61
C GLY A 170 -40.12 -17.34 7.08
N ASN A 171 -39.39 -16.25 6.83
CA ASN A 171 -39.82 -14.88 7.17
C ASN A 171 -39.22 -13.85 6.19
N PRO A 172 -40.02 -12.92 5.62
CA PRO A 172 -39.52 -11.86 4.75
C PRO A 172 -38.43 -10.97 5.38
N ASN A 173 -38.48 -10.72 6.70
CA ASN A 173 -37.43 -9.97 7.40
C ASN A 173 -36.09 -10.71 7.29
N PHE A 174 -36.08 -12.02 7.58
CA PHE A 174 -34.86 -12.83 7.52
C PHE A 174 -34.34 -13.02 6.09
N VAL A 175 -35.22 -13.08 5.09
CA VAL A 175 -34.81 -13.05 3.67
C VAL A 175 -34.04 -11.77 3.40
N SER A 176 -34.61 -10.62 3.74
CA SER A 176 -33.94 -9.34 3.54
C SER A 176 -32.65 -9.19 4.36
N ASP A 177 -32.61 -9.65 5.62
CA ASP A 177 -31.40 -9.63 6.45
C ASP A 177 -30.29 -10.47 5.82
N TYR A 178 -30.62 -11.66 5.32
CA TYR A 178 -29.66 -12.53 4.65
C TYR A 178 -29.10 -11.90 3.38
N MET A 179 -29.93 -11.19 2.61
CA MET A 179 -29.47 -10.38 1.48
C MET A 179 -28.58 -9.23 1.94
N GLY A 180 -28.95 -8.53 2.99
CA GLY A 180 -28.17 -7.41 3.54
C GLY A 180 -26.77 -7.82 3.98
N MET A 181 -26.61 -9.04 4.50
CA MET A 181 -25.30 -9.60 4.86
C MET A 181 -24.48 -10.07 3.65
N THR A 182 -25.12 -10.52 2.57
CA THR A 182 -24.43 -11.19 1.43
C THR A 182 -24.21 -10.28 0.21
N ILE A 183 -25.01 -9.24 0.00
CA ILE A 183 -24.79 -8.23 -1.06
C ILE A 183 -23.39 -7.57 -0.96
N PRO A 184 -22.86 -7.20 0.22
CA PRO A 184 -21.48 -6.71 0.32
C PRO A 184 -20.43 -7.70 -0.19
N MET A 185 -20.69 -9.01 -0.08
CA MET A 185 -19.81 -10.06 -0.61
C MET A 185 -19.81 -10.06 -2.16
N ILE A 186 -20.96 -9.81 -2.80
CA ILE A 186 -21.04 -9.61 -4.26
C ILE A 186 -20.19 -8.41 -4.67
N PHE A 187 -20.31 -7.27 -3.97
CA PHE A 187 -19.48 -6.10 -4.25
C PHE A 187 -17.99 -6.40 -4.10
N TYR A 188 -17.60 -7.18 -3.08
CA TYR A 188 -16.21 -7.64 -2.96
C TYR A 188 -15.74 -8.39 -4.23
N PHE A 189 -16.51 -9.38 -4.72
CA PHE A 189 -16.15 -10.13 -5.93
C PHE A 189 -16.16 -9.28 -7.21
N VAL A 190 -17.07 -8.31 -7.30
CA VAL A 190 -17.17 -7.39 -8.43
C VAL A 190 -15.98 -6.42 -8.45
N ILE A 191 -15.57 -5.88 -7.31
CA ILE A 191 -14.53 -4.85 -7.26
C ILE A 191 -13.13 -5.44 -7.17
N SER A 192 -12.95 -6.59 -6.49
CA SER A 192 -11.66 -7.29 -6.42
C SER A 192 -11.14 -7.61 -7.82
N ARG A 193 -9.84 -7.41 -8.07
CA ARG A 193 -9.24 -7.57 -9.41
C ARG A 193 -9.20 -9.02 -9.86
N LYS A 194 -8.82 -9.91 -8.94
CA LYS A 194 -8.63 -11.35 -9.21
C LYS A 194 -9.11 -12.19 -8.02
N PRO A 195 -10.39 -12.08 -7.61
CA PRO A 195 -10.93 -12.93 -6.57
C PRO A 195 -10.83 -14.40 -6.96
N LEU A 196 -10.62 -15.27 -5.98
CA LEU A 196 -10.45 -16.72 -6.17
C LEU A 196 -9.31 -17.03 -7.15
N GLY A 197 -8.20 -16.29 -7.07
CA GLY A 197 -7.12 -16.30 -8.05
C GLY A 197 -6.48 -17.66 -8.33
N LEU A 198 -6.60 -18.63 -7.40
CA LEU A 198 -6.18 -20.02 -7.61
C LEU A 198 -7.13 -20.82 -8.51
N LEU A 199 -8.44 -20.57 -8.43
CA LEU A 199 -9.49 -21.26 -9.18
C LEU A 199 -9.74 -20.60 -10.54
N PHE A 200 -9.80 -19.27 -10.58
CA PHE A 200 -10.10 -18.48 -11.78
C PHE A 200 -8.88 -17.66 -12.23
N LYS A 201 -7.83 -18.36 -12.67
CA LYS A 201 -6.56 -17.72 -13.08
C LYS A 201 -6.69 -16.86 -14.34
N LYS A 202 -7.55 -17.25 -15.28
CA LYS A 202 -7.66 -16.68 -16.63
C LYS A 202 -8.67 -15.52 -16.71
N PRO A 203 -8.52 -14.56 -17.65
CA PRO A 203 -9.46 -13.48 -17.89
C PRO A 203 -10.90 -13.92 -18.13
N ALA A 204 -11.10 -14.98 -18.91
CA ALA A 204 -12.42 -15.55 -19.16
C ALA A 204 -13.10 -16.05 -17.88
N GLY A 205 -12.33 -16.65 -16.95
CA GLY A 205 -12.85 -17.10 -15.66
C GLY A 205 -13.33 -15.95 -14.78
N GLN A 206 -12.58 -14.84 -14.77
CA GLN A 206 -12.96 -13.64 -14.03
C GLN A 206 -14.18 -12.94 -14.64
N LEU A 207 -14.30 -12.92 -15.98
CA LEU A 207 -15.49 -12.43 -16.66
C LEU A 207 -16.73 -13.23 -16.28
N ILE A 208 -16.64 -14.57 -16.31
CA ILE A 208 -17.74 -15.47 -15.93
C ILE A 208 -18.13 -15.22 -14.47
N LEU A 209 -17.15 -15.20 -13.56
CA LEU A 209 -17.41 -15.00 -12.14
C LEU A 209 -18.14 -13.67 -11.89
N LYS A 210 -17.64 -12.56 -12.42
CA LYS A 210 -18.26 -11.24 -12.24
C LYS A 210 -19.65 -11.15 -12.88
N SER A 211 -19.85 -11.81 -14.02
CA SER A 211 -21.17 -11.92 -14.66
C SER A 211 -22.16 -12.66 -13.78
N VAL A 212 -21.76 -13.81 -13.21
CA VAL A 212 -22.58 -14.57 -12.27
C VAL A 212 -22.90 -13.74 -11.03
N MET A 213 -21.94 -13.00 -10.47
CA MET A 213 -22.16 -12.13 -9.31
C MET A 213 -23.21 -11.06 -9.59
N VAL A 214 -23.17 -10.43 -10.77
CA VAL A 214 -24.16 -9.43 -11.16
C VAL A 214 -25.52 -10.05 -11.46
N ILE A 215 -25.56 -11.24 -12.07
CA ILE A 215 -26.81 -11.99 -12.28
C ILE A 215 -27.46 -12.33 -10.93
N PHE A 216 -26.68 -12.75 -9.93
CA PHE A 216 -27.18 -13.01 -8.58
C PHE A 216 -27.63 -11.75 -7.84
N LEU A 217 -27.01 -10.60 -8.12
CA LEU A 217 -27.40 -9.33 -7.51
C LEU A 217 -28.86 -8.96 -7.82
N VAL A 218 -29.34 -9.25 -9.03
CA VAL A 218 -30.70 -8.88 -9.48
C VAL A 218 -31.79 -9.45 -8.56
N PRO A 219 -31.93 -10.78 -8.39
CA PRO A 219 -32.96 -11.35 -7.51
C PRO A 219 -32.73 -10.97 -6.05
N MET A 220 -31.48 -10.84 -5.61
CA MET A 220 -31.16 -10.46 -4.23
C MET A 220 -31.67 -9.05 -3.89
N VAL A 221 -31.37 -8.06 -4.74
CA VAL A 221 -31.86 -6.67 -4.57
C VAL A 221 -33.39 -6.62 -4.69
N ALA A 222 -33.96 -7.30 -5.68
CA ALA A 222 -35.41 -7.38 -5.85
C ALA A 222 -36.10 -7.97 -4.61
N SER A 223 -35.55 -9.04 -4.02
CA SER A 223 -36.10 -9.68 -2.82
C SER A 223 -36.06 -8.77 -1.58
N VAL A 224 -35.07 -7.87 -1.47
CA VAL A 224 -35.03 -6.84 -0.42
C VAL A 224 -36.23 -5.90 -0.54
N PHE A 225 -36.56 -5.47 -1.76
CA PHE A 225 -37.69 -4.58 -2.01
C PHE A 225 -39.04 -5.25 -1.75
N VAL A 226 -39.29 -6.47 -2.28
CA VAL A 226 -40.56 -7.17 -2.02
C VAL A 226 -40.73 -7.62 -0.58
N SER A 227 -39.63 -7.82 0.17
CA SER A 227 -39.69 -8.06 1.62
C SER A 227 -40.11 -6.81 2.41
N GLN A 228 -39.99 -5.61 1.84
CA GLN A 228 -40.40 -4.32 2.41
C GLN A 228 -39.88 -4.08 3.84
N THR A 229 -38.69 -4.58 4.16
CA THR A 229 -38.09 -4.48 5.49
C THR A 229 -37.34 -3.17 5.63
N ARG A 230 -37.97 -2.21 6.30
CA ARG A 230 -37.53 -0.80 6.40
C ARG A 230 -36.09 -0.66 6.90
N THR A 231 -35.77 -1.30 8.03
CA THR A 231 -34.44 -1.23 8.66
C THR A 231 -33.35 -1.78 7.77
N VAL A 232 -33.65 -2.84 7.02
CA VAL A 232 -32.70 -3.50 6.13
C VAL A 232 -32.46 -2.66 4.88
N ILE A 233 -33.50 -2.08 4.28
CA ILE A 233 -33.32 -1.16 3.14
C ILE A 233 -32.42 0.02 3.54
N THR A 234 -32.68 0.63 4.70
CA THR A 234 -31.84 1.71 5.25
C THR A 234 -30.41 1.22 5.56
N ALA A 235 -30.27 0.09 6.24
CA ALA A 235 -28.95 -0.46 6.60
C ALA A 235 -28.14 -0.92 5.38
N ILE A 236 -28.78 -1.46 4.34
CA ILE A 236 -28.15 -1.80 3.06
C ILE A 236 -27.71 -0.52 2.36
N PHE A 237 -28.53 0.53 2.33
CA PHE A 237 -28.16 1.78 1.68
C PHE A 237 -26.98 2.45 2.40
N PHE A 238 -27.10 2.72 3.71
CA PHE A 238 -26.04 3.35 4.49
C PHE A 238 -24.83 2.44 4.67
N GLY A 239 -25.03 1.15 4.89
CA GLY A 239 -23.97 0.16 5.08
C GLY A 239 -23.18 -0.11 3.79
N ASN A 240 -23.83 -0.20 2.63
CA ASN A 240 -23.12 -0.30 1.35
C ASN A 240 -22.50 1.03 0.95
N LEU A 241 -23.13 2.18 1.24
CA LEU A 241 -22.49 3.49 1.03
C LEU A 241 -21.25 3.62 1.91
N LEU A 242 -21.33 3.29 3.19
CA LEU A 242 -20.20 3.28 4.11
C LEU A 242 -19.15 2.26 3.67
N PHE A 243 -19.55 1.05 3.25
CA PHE A 243 -18.63 0.05 2.71
C PHE A 243 -17.94 0.55 1.44
N LEU A 244 -18.66 1.16 0.50
CA LEU A 244 -18.09 1.72 -0.72
C LEU A 244 -17.18 2.90 -0.42
N LEU A 245 -17.54 3.77 0.53
CA LEU A 245 -16.70 4.87 1.01
C LEU A 245 -15.44 4.32 1.68
N LEU A 246 -15.57 3.39 2.64
CA LEU A 246 -14.43 2.74 3.30
C LEU A 246 -13.57 1.98 2.29
N TYR A 247 -14.18 1.20 1.40
CA TYR A 247 -13.48 0.50 0.33
C TYR A 247 -12.76 1.47 -0.59
N PHE A 248 -13.35 2.63 -0.90
CA PHE A 248 -12.73 3.63 -1.75
C PHE A 248 -11.60 4.36 -1.01
N PHE A 249 -11.79 4.76 0.24
CA PHE A 249 -10.77 5.44 1.05
C PHE A 249 -9.62 4.51 1.46
N LEU A 250 -9.90 3.23 1.74
CA LEU A 250 -8.90 2.20 2.05
C LEU A 250 -8.30 1.59 0.79
N GLY A 251 -9.08 1.45 -0.28
CA GLY A 251 -8.65 0.90 -1.58
C GLY A 251 -7.84 1.88 -2.41
N ARG A 252 -8.02 3.19 -2.22
CA ARG A 252 -7.11 4.25 -2.71
C ARG A 252 -5.68 4.10 -2.18
N LYS A 253 -5.47 3.30 -1.12
CA LYS A 253 -4.17 3.07 -0.46
C LYS A 253 -3.54 1.70 -0.74
N LYS A 254 -4.20 0.83 -1.51
CA LYS A 254 -3.54 -0.37 -2.03
C LYS A 254 -2.67 0.04 -3.22
N LYS A 255 -1.37 -0.27 -3.14
CA LYS A 255 -0.44 -0.12 -4.26
C LYS A 255 -1.06 -0.71 -5.55
N PRO A 256 -0.85 -0.10 -6.72
CA PRO A 256 -0.81 -0.91 -7.93
C PRO A 256 0.26 -1.99 -7.70
N GLU A 257 -0.11 -3.26 -7.84
CA GLU A 257 0.90 -4.32 -7.89
C GLU A 257 1.95 -3.96 -8.93
N ALA A 258 3.22 -4.29 -8.63
CA ALA A 258 4.37 -4.11 -9.51
C ALA A 258 4.00 -4.50 -10.95
N LEU A 259 4.18 -3.54 -11.87
CA LEU A 259 3.76 -3.59 -13.27
C LEU A 259 2.26 -3.81 -13.46
N ASP A 260 1.55 -2.77 -13.90
CA ASP A 260 0.18 -2.87 -14.37
C ASP A 260 0.26 -3.51 -15.78
N ASP A 261 0.62 -4.80 -15.83
CA ASP A 261 0.61 -5.65 -17.01
C ASP A 261 -0.72 -5.45 -17.77
N SER A 262 -0.71 -5.65 -19.08
CA SER A 262 -1.93 -5.57 -19.89
C SER A 262 -3.11 -6.34 -19.27
N GLU A 263 -2.79 -7.45 -18.58
CA GLU A 263 -3.73 -8.28 -17.82
C GLU A 263 -4.32 -7.57 -16.59
N SER A 264 -3.52 -6.91 -15.75
CA SER A 264 -4.02 -6.24 -14.53
C SER A 264 -4.86 -5.01 -14.87
N LYS A 265 -4.46 -4.22 -15.87
CA LYS A 265 -5.27 -3.11 -16.42
C LYS A 265 -6.59 -3.63 -16.95
N ARG A 266 -6.58 -4.76 -17.67
CA ARG A 266 -7.78 -5.43 -18.18
C ARG A 266 -8.69 -5.89 -17.04
N PHE A 267 -8.16 -6.52 -15.99
CA PHE A 267 -8.95 -6.93 -14.82
C PHE A 267 -9.54 -5.74 -14.06
N ARG A 268 -8.80 -4.64 -13.95
CA ARG A 268 -9.29 -3.42 -13.31
C ARG A 268 -10.42 -2.77 -14.09
N ARG A 269 -10.27 -2.61 -15.42
CA ARG A 269 -11.34 -2.11 -16.30
C ARG A 269 -12.57 -3.03 -16.21
N LEU A 270 -12.35 -4.34 -16.21
CA LEU A 270 -13.41 -5.33 -16.03
C LEU A 270 -14.15 -5.09 -14.71
N SER A 271 -13.46 -5.01 -13.57
CA SER A 271 -14.07 -4.73 -12.27
C SER A 271 -14.85 -3.42 -12.24
N LEU A 272 -14.35 -2.35 -12.86
CA LEU A 272 -15.05 -1.06 -12.92
C LEU A 272 -16.33 -1.13 -13.76
N VAL A 273 -16.28 -1.81 -14.92
CA VAL A 273 -17.46 -2.02 -15.77
C VAL A 273 -18.52 -2.81 -15.00
N PHE A 274 -18.14 -3.91 -14.34
CA PHE A 274 -19.09 -4.69 -13.55
C PHE A 274 -19.61 -3.95 -12.31
N LEU A 275 -18.80 -3.09 -11.69
CA LEU A 275 -19.26 -2.22 -10.61
C LEU A 275 -20.30 -1.23 -11.12
N LEU A 276 -20.06 -0.59 -12.27
CA LEU A 276 -21.02 0.32 -12.89
C LEU A 276 -22.32 -0.42 -13.24
N ILE A 277 -22.23 -1.60 -13.84
CA ILE A 277 -23.40 -2.44 -14.15
C ILE A 277 -24.16 -2.79 -12.85
N ALA A 278 -23.48 -3.18 -11.78
CA ALA A 278 -24.10 -3.48 -10.50
C ALA A 278 -24.84 -2.26 -9.91
N LEU A 279 -24.24 -1.07 -9.98
CA LEU A 279 -24.85 0.17 -9.52
C LEU A 279 -26.05 0.57 -10.39
N ILE A 280 -25.97 0.40 -11.71
CA ILE A 280 -27.08 0.64 -12.64
C ILE A 280 -28.23 -0.33 -12.32
N ILE A 281 -27.95 -1.62 -12.11
CA ILE A 281 -28.97 -2.60 -11.74
C ILE A 281 -29.67 -2.19 -10.45
N ILE A 282 -28.92 -1.77 -9.42
CA ILE A 282 -29.51 -1.30 -8.16
C ILE A 282 -30.37 -0.06 -8.41
N ALA A 283 -29.89 0.91 -9.19
CA ALA A 283 -30.64 2.14 -9.48
C ALA A 283 -31.94 1.85 -10.26
N VAL A 284 -31.86 1.01 -11.29
CA VAL A 284 -33.01 0.58 -12.11
C VAL A 284 -34.01 -0.20 -11.26
N LEU A 285 -33.57 -1.20 -10.50
CA LEU A 285 -34.46 -1.96 -9.61
C LEU A 285 -35.07 -1.06 -8.54
N SER A 286 -34.30 -0.15 -7.94
CA SER A 286 -34.82 0.83 -6.98
C SER A 286 -35.90 1.68 -7.61
N TYR A 287 -35.68 2.22 -8.82
CA TYR A 287 -36.68 3.00 -9.54
C TYR A 287 -37.95 2.18 -9.82
N LEU A 288 -37.81 0.96 -10.34
CA LEU A 288 -38.94 0.09 -10.68
C LEU A 288 -39.76 -0.35 -9.46
N TYR A 289 -39.13 -0.52 -8.30
CA TYR A 289 -39.81 -0.91 -7.06
C TYR A 289 -40.32 0.28 -6.22
N LEU A 290 -39.74 1.47 -6.39
CA LEU A 290 -40.19 2.70 -5.71
C LEU A 290 -41.28 3.46 -6.49
N THR A 291 -41.47 3.14 -7.78
CA THR A 291 -42.55 3.69 -8.61
C THR A 291 -43.62 2.63 -8.90
N PRO A 292 -44.87 3.02 -9.18
CA PRO A 292 -45.89 2.10 -9.67
C PRO A 292 -45.42 1.44 -10.97
N SER A 293 -45.30 0.11 -10.95
CA SER A 293 -44.82 -0.69 -12.08
C SER A 293 -45.45 -2.08 -12.03
N PRO A 294 -45.35 -2.89 -13.11
CA PRO A 294 -45.81 -4.28 -13.08
C PRO A 294 -45.16 -5.11 -11.96
N LEU A 295 -43.92 -4.78 -11.55
CA LEU A 295 -43.21 -5.45 -10.46
C LEU A 295 -43.81 -5.12 -9.08
N THR A 296 -44.47 -3.97 -8.93
CA THR A 296 -45.18 -3.57 -7.70
C THR A 296 -46.67 -3.88 -7.76
N GLY A 297 -47.13 -4.57 -8.80
CA GLY A 297 -48.55 -4.82 -9.08
C GLY A 297 -49.31 -3.52 -9.35
N ASP A 298 -48.70 -2.61 -10.12
CA ASP A 298 -49.21 -1.29 -10.48
C ASP A 298 -49.51 -0.41 -9.26
N GLY A 299 -48.62 -0.44 -8.26
CA GLY A 299 -48.76 0.37 -7.04
C GLY A 299 -49.55 -0.29 -5.91
N LYS A 300 -49.96 -1.56 -6.05
CA LYS A 300 -50.46 -2.39 -4.93
C LYS A 300 -49.47 -2.46 -3.76
N ILE A 301 -48.18 -2.29 -4.06
CA ILE A 301 -47.12 -2.14 -3.08
C ILE A 301 -46.61 -0.71 -3.06
N ASN A 302 -46.74 -0.08 -1.90
CA ASN A 302 -46.27 1.27 -1.65
C ASN A 302 -45.05 1.26 -0.72
N ILE A 303 -43.86 1.08 -1.30
CA ILE A 303 -42.58 1.04 -0.57
C ILE A 303 -42.21 2.44 -0.05
N THR A 304 -42.51 3.50 -0.81
CA THR A 304 -42.21 4.89 -0.45
C THR A 304 -42.98 5.33 0.80
N ALA A 305 -44.28 5.05 0.89
CA ALA A 305 -45.07 5.31 2.10
C ALA A 305 -44.55 4.54 3.32
N ARG A 306 -43.98 3.34 3.13
CA ARG A 306 -43.38 2.57 4.21
C ARG A 306 -42.03 3.13 4.67
N LEU A 307 -41.23 3.69 3.78
CA LEU A 307 -39.96 4.35 4.11
C LEU A 307 -40.20 5.70 4.79
N GLU A 308 -41.17 6.47 4.29
CA GLU A 308 -41.60 7.74 4.90
C GLU A 308 -42.08 7.52 6.34
N TYR A 309 -42.97 6.54 6.56
CA TYR A 309 -43.41 6.15 7.91
C TYR A 309 -42.26 5.77 8.85
N ALA A 310 -41.13 5.26 8.34
CA ALA A 310 -39.97 4.91 9.16
C ALA A 310 -39.18 6.14 9.64
N LEU A 311 -39.18 7.22 8.84
CA LEU A 311 -38.49 8.47 9.14
C LEU A 311 -39.38 9.43 9.97
N THR A 312 -40.70 9.32 9.85
CA THR A 312 -41.65 10.28 10.42
C THR A 312 -42.57 9.73 11.51
N SER A 313 -42.74 8.40 11.66
CA SER A 313 -43.68 7.88 12.67
C SER A 313 -43.06 7.75 14.07
N SER A 314 -43.71 8.37 15.04
CA SER A 314 -43.45 8.19 16.47
C SER A 314 -43.79 6.77 16.95
N GLY A 315 -44.72 6.07 16.28
CA GLY A 315 -45.18 4.72 16.65
C GLY A 315 -44.09 3.64 16.65
N SER A 316 -43.19 3.63 15.65
CA SER A 316 -42.11 2.63 15.58
C SER A 316 -41.06 2.80 16.69
N TRP A 317 -40.85 4.03 17.17
CA TRP A 317 -39.95 4.30 18.29
C TRP A 317 -40.62 3.97 19.62
N LYS A 318 -41.90 4.33 19.78
CA LYS A 318 -42.70 3.96 20.95
C LYS A 318 -42.75 2.44 21.17
N GLU A 319 -42.85 1.65 20.10
CA GLU A 319 -42.80 0.18 20.18
C GLU A 319 -41.45 -0.34 20.73
N ARG A 320 -40.33 0.23 20.26
CA ARG A 320 -38.97 -0.12 20.76
C ARG A 320 -38.76 0.31 22.21
N PHE A 321 -39.15 1.54 22.56
CA PHE A 321 -39.05 1.99 23.93
C PHE A 321 -39.94 1.16 24.87
N SER A 322 -41.15 0.80 24.43
CA SER A 322 -42.03 -0.09 25.18
C SER A 322 -41.34 -1.42 25.49
N ALA A 323 -40.69 -2.04 24.51
CA ALA A 323 -39.86 -3.23 24.69
C ALA A 323 -38.68 -3.01 25.67
N TRP A 324 -37.95 -1.89 25.57
CA TRP A 324 -36.82 -1.56 26.45
C TRP A 324 -37.26 -1.40 27.89
N TYR A 325 -38.31 -0.62 28.12
CA TYR A 325 -38.88 -0.45 29.45
C TYR A 325 -39.35 -1.79 30.00
N ASN A 326 -39.95 -2.63 29.17
CA ASN A 326 -40.36 -3.96 29.57
C ASN A 326 -39.17 -4.81 30.07
N SER A 327 -38.06 -4.82 29.32
CA SER A 327 -36.83 -5.50 29.74
C SER A 327 -36.25 -4.92 31.03
N ILE A 328 -36.32 -3.60 31.22
CA ILE A 328 -35.86 -2.91 32.43
C ILE A 328 -36.74 -3.28 33.64
N PHE A 329 -38.06 -3.29 33.50
CA PHE A 329 -38.97 -3.69 34.57
C PHE A 329 -38.82 -5.18 34.92
N GLN A 330 -38.63 -6.04 33.92
CA GLN A 330 -38.32 -7.46 34.13
C GLN A 330 -37.01 -7.66 34.92
N TRP A 331 -36.00 -6.84 34.63
CA TRP A 331 -34.71 -6.85 35.30
C TRP A 331 -34.77 -6.31 36.74
N LEU A 332 -35.51 -5.22 36.96
CA LEU A 332 -35.61 -4.51 38.24
C LEU A 332 -36.70 -5.04 39.17
N ASP A 333 -37.37 -6.15 38.82
CA ASP A 333 -38.40 -6.74 39.67
C ASP A 333 -37.82 -7.12 41.05
N GLY A 334 -38.35 -6.48 42.10
CA GLY A 334 -37.91 -6.64 43.48
C GLY A 334 -38.20 -8.01 44.09
N ASN A 335 -39.01 -8.85 43.43
CA ASN A 335 -39.37 -10.19 43.92
C ASN A 335 -38.20 -11.17 43.94
N ASN A 336 -37.22 -11.01 43.04
CA ASN A 336 -36.02 -11.85 43.02
C ASN A 336 -34.76 -11.02 42.71
N LYS A 337 -33.98 -10.72 43.75
CA LYS A 337 -32.75 -9.93 43.63
C LYS A 337 -31.67 -10.59 42.75
N LEU A 338 -31.72 -11.89 42.50
CA LEU A 338 -30.80 -12.58 41.60
C LEU A 338 -30.97 -12.17 40.13
N ARG A 339 -32.11 -11.54 39.79
CA ARG A 339 -32.34 -10.95 38.47
C ARG A 339 -31.40 -9.80 38.16
N ILE A 340 -30.90 -9.08 39.17
CA ILE A 340 -29.96 -7.98 38.96
C ILE A 340 -28.68 -8.48 38.28
N PRO A 341 -27.93 -9.46 38.84
CA PRO A 341 -26.73 -9.99 38.19
C PRO A 341 -27.02 -10.93 37.01
N PHE A 342 -28.03 -11.80 37.11
CA PHE A 342 -28.20 -12.94 36.17
C PHE A 342 -29.42 -12.83 35.25
N GLY A 343 -30.23 -11.80 35.42
CA GLY A 343 -31.46 -11.64 34.67
C GLY A 343 -32.51 -12.64 35.11
N SER A 344 -33.63 -12.64 34.40
CA SER A 344 -34.77 -13.53 34.68
C SER A 344 -34.69 -14.87 33.95
N GLY A 345 -33.69 -15.07 33.10
CA GLY A 345 -33.51 -16.27 32.29
C GLY A 345 -33.47 -15.98 30.80
N ILE A 346 -32.50 -16.57 30.09
CA ILE A 346 -32.45 -16.48 28.63
C ILE A 346 -33.71 -17.07 27.98
N GLY A 347 -34.30 -16.33 27.04
CA GLY A 347 -35.53 -16.71 26.35
C GLY A 347 -36.83 -16.49 27.14
N THR A 348 -36.77 -15.92 28.34
CA THR A 348 -37.97 -15.65 29.17
C THR A 348 -38.67 -14.35 28.82
N PHE A 349 -38.06 -13.44 28.06
CA PHE A 349 -38.69 -12.16 27.69
C PHE A 349 -40.04 -12.38 26.99
N GLN A 350 -40.12 -13.36 26.07
CA GLN A 350 -41.37 -13.67 25.38
C GLN A 350 -42.51 -14.14 26.32
N LEU A 351 -42.17 -14.64 27.51
CA LEU A 351 -43.13 -15.01 28.54
C LEU A 351 -43.45 -13.81 29.43
N TYR A 352 -42.41 -13.15 29.95
CA TYR A 352 -42.52 -12.13 30.97
C TYR A 352 -42.91 -10.75 30.43
N HIS A 353 -42.81 -10.49 29.12
CA HIS A 353 -43.20 -9.19 28.60
C HIS A 353 -44.67 -8.87 28.87
N LEU A 354 -45.55 -9.89 28.88
CA LEU A 354 -46.96 -9.71 29.23
C LEU A 354 -47.13 -9.30 30.70
N LEU A 355 -46.28 -9.82 31.59
CA LEU A 355 -46.34 -9.54 33.03
C LEU A 355 -45.96 -8.08 33.34
N TYR A 356 -44.98 -7.53 32.63
CA TYR A 356 -44.48 -6.17 32.86
C TYR A 356 -45.13 -5.12 31.96
N SER A 357 -45.92 -5.52 30.96
CA SER A 357 -46.66 -4.59 30.09
C SER A 357 -47.55 -3.61 30.86
N PRO A 358 -48.30 -3.99 31.92
CA PRO A 358 -49.09 -3.04 32.70
C PRO A 358 -48.24 -1.94 33.34
N GLN A 359 -47.04 -2.26 33.84
CA GLN A 359 -46.13 -1.28 34.43
C GLN A 359 -45.55 -0.32 33.38
N VAL A 360 -45.24 -0.85 32.18
CA VAL A 360 -44.83 -0.03 31.03
C VAL A 360 -45.94 0.94 30.63
N LEU A 361 -47.19 0.47 30.59
CA LEU A 361 -48.35 1.28 30.21
C LEU A 361 -48.74 2.29 31.30
N ASP A 362 -48.56 1.96 32.58
CA ASP A 362 -48.73 2.92 33.68
C ASP A 362 -47.67 4.02 33.62
N HIS A 363 -46.41 3.64 33.39
CA HIS A 363 -45.31 4.60 33.26
C HIS A 363 -45.40 5.45 31.99
N ASN A 364 -45.88 4.89 30.88
CA ASN A 364 -46.07 5.57 29.60
C ASN A 364 -47.42 5.17 28.96
N PRO A 365 -48.54 5.82 29.34
CA PRO A 365 -49.88 5.51 28.83
C PRO A 365 -50.00 5.59 27.30
N ASP A 366 -49.22 6.49 26.71
CA ASP A 366 -49.07 6.69 25.27
C ASP A 366 -48.62 5.44 24.48
N TYR A 367 -48.10 4.41 25.17
CA TYR A 367 -47.67 3.16 24.54
C TYR A 367 -48.82 2.16 24.35
N MET A 368 -50.01 2.43 24.87
CA MET A 368 -51.20 1.60 24.64
C MET A 368 -51.48 1.39 23.14
N LEU A 369 -51.21 2.40 22.32
CA LEU A 369 -51.41 2.37 20.87
C LEU A 369 -50.42 1.47 20.11
N VAL A 370 -49.32 1.07 20.73
CA VAL A 370 -48.25 0.25 20.14
C VAL A 370 -48.03 -1.06 20.90
N TRP A 371 -48.87 -1.34 21.89
CA TRP A 371 -48.79 -2.55 22.68
C TRP A 371 -49.06 -3.78 21.80
N ASN A 372 -48.15 -4.76 21.83
CA ASN A 372 -48.25 -5.98 21.05
C ASN A 372 -47.61 -7.16 21.81
N ASN A 373 -47.94 -8.39 21.41
CA ASN A 373 -47.29 -9.59 21.95
C ASN A 373 -45.89 -9.72 21.36
N PHE A 374 -44.88 -9.25 22.10
CA PHE A 374 -43.48 -9.30 21.69
C PHE A 374 -42.94 -10.73 21.84
N LYS A 375 -43.08 -11.54 20.79
CA LYS A 375 -42.47 -12.89 20.79
C LYS A 375 -40.95 -12.83 20.87
N ARG A 376 -40.31 -11.82 20.24
CA ARG A 376 -38.87 -11.47 20.34
C ARG A 376 -38.74 -9.99 19.98
N THR A 377 -37.89 -9.22 20.66
CA THR A 377 -37.66 -7.82 20.27
C THR A 377 -36.56 -7.74 19.22
N HIS A 378 -36.76 -6.89 18.21
CA HIS A 378 -35.85 -6.78 17.08
C HIS A 378 -34.62 -5.92 17.46
N ASN A 379 -33.44 -6.53 17.53
CA ASN A 379 -32.14 -5.87 17.80
C ASN A 379 -32.06 -5.15 19.14
N ASP A 380 -32.29 -5.90 20.22
CA ASP A 380 -32.45 -5.30 21.53
C ASP A 380 -31.46 -5.84 22.55
N TYR A 381 -30.31 -5.17 22.66
CA TYR A 381 -29.32 -5.50 23.69
C TYR A 381 -29.88 -5.30 25.10
N VAL A 382 -30.94 -4.50 25.25
CA VAL A 382 -31.64 -4.30 26.54
C VAL A 382 -32.47 -5.54 26.89
N GLN A 383 -32.98 -6.31 25.91
CA GLN A 383 -33.55 -7.64 26.17
C GLN A 383 -32.51 -8.55 26.83
N GLY A 384 -31.26 -8.51 26.36
CA GLY A 384 -30.15 -9.21 26.98
C GLY A 384 -29.92 -8.85 28.46
N LEU A 385 -30.19 -7.60 28.85
CA LEU A 385 -30.17 -7.17 30.26
C LEU A 385 -31.33 -7.79 31.06
N GLY A 386 -32.55 -7.79 30.52
CA GLY A 386 -33.72 -8.43 31.16
C GLY A 386 -33.55 -9.94 31.36
N GLU A 387 -32.92 -10.60 30.40
CA GLU A 387 -32.80 -12.05 30.34
C GLU A 387 -31.53 -12.61 31.01
N MET A 388 -30.38 -11.94 30.87
CA MET A 388 -29.08 -12.39 31.39
C MET A 388 -28.47 -11.46 32.45
N GLY A 389 -29.17 -10.37 32.80
CA GLY A 389 -28.75 -9.45 33.85
C GLY A 389 -27.52 -8.64 33.48
N LEU A 390 -26.95 -7.98 34.48
CA LEU A 390 -25.75 -7.16 34.29
C LEU A 390 -24.57 -7.98 33.76
N VAL A 391 -24.41 -9.24 34.20
CA VAL A 391 -23.28 -10.09 33.78
C VAL A 391 -23.34 -10.33 32.27
N GLY A 392 -24.49 -10.78 31.75
CA GLY A 392 -24.64 -11.01 30.31
C GLY A 392 -24.53 -9.73 29.49
N PHE A 393 -25.13 -8.64 29.97
CA PHE A 393 -25.07 -7.34 29.29
C PHE A 393 -23.64 -6.80 29.20
N ILE A 394 -22.83 -6.90 30.27
CA ILE A 394 -21.42 -6.50 30.27
C ILE A 394 -20.64 -7.30 29.24
N PHE A 395 -20.83 -8.62 29.15
CA PHE A 395 -20.12 -9.44 28.16
C PHE A 395 -20.51 -9.13 26.72
N ILE A 396 -21.78 -8.80 26.46
CA ILE A 396 -22.23 -8.32 25.14
C ILE A 396 -21.52 -7.01 24.77
N VAL A 397 -21.54 -6.01 25.68
CA VAL A 397 -20.89 -4.71 25.46
C VAL A 397 -19.38 -4.89 25.27
N LEU A 398 -18.76 -5.75 26.09
CA LEU A 398 -17.34 -6.07 26.00
C LEU A 398 -17.00 -6.73 24.65
N MET A 399 -17.81 -7.68 24.18
CA MET A 399 -17.60 -8.34 22.89
C MET A 399 -17.63 -7.33 21.73
N VAL A 400 -18.64 -6.47 21.68
CA VAL A 400 -18.77 -5.42 20.65
C VAL A 400 -17.62 -4.40 20.75
N GLY A 401 -17.30 -3.95 21.97
CA GLY A 401 -16.20 -3.01 22.22
C GLY A 401 -14.84 -3.58 21.80
N LEU A 402 -14.57 -4.86 22.08
CA LEU A 402 -13.33 -5.52 21.69
C LEU A 402 -13.22 -5.73 20.17
N LEU A 403 -14.33 -5.97 19.46
CA LEU A 403 -14.34 -6.04 18.00
C LEU A 403 -13.92 -4.69 17.38
N VAL A 404 -14.50 -3.59 17.86
CA VAL A 404 -14.15 -2.22 17.43
C VAL A 404 -12.70 -1.89 17.80
N PHE A 405 -12.29 -2.21 19.03
CA PHE A 405 -10.94 -1.95 19.49
C PHE A 405 -9.87 -2.71 18.69
N ARG A 406 -10.12 -3.99 18.35
CA ARG A 406 -9.21 -4.80 17.53
C ARG A 406 -9.00 -4.20 16.14
N PHE A 407 -10.06 -3.63 15.56
CA PHE A 407 -9.96 -2.91 14.29
C PHE A 407 -9.02 -1.69 14.40
N PHE A 408 -9.15 -0.87 15.45
CA PHE A 408 -8.27 0.27 15.66
C PHE A 408 -6.82 -0.13 16.02
N ILE A 409 -6.64 -1.19 16.81
CA ILE A 409 -5.29 -1.74 17.06
C ILE A 409 -4.62 -2.11 15.76
N PHE A 410 -5.31 -2.84 14.87
CA PHE A 410 -4.74 -3.23 13.58
C PHE A 410 -4.22 -2.03 12.77
N LEU A 411 -5.00 -0.95 12.72
CA LEU A 411 -4.58 0.30 12.06
C LEU A 411 -3.36 0.95 12.74
N LYS A 412 -3.30 0.95 14.08
CA LYS A 412 -2.14 1.51 14.82
C LYS A 412 -0.90 0.62 14.70
N THR A 413 -1.05 -0.69 14.78
CA THR A 413 0.05 -1.67 14.68
C THR A 413 0.69 -1.62 13.32
N THR A 414 -0.10 -1.52 12.24
CA THR A 414 0.45 -1.39 10.88
C THR A 414 1.26 -0.10 10.71
N ALA A 415 0.78 1.03 11.24
CA ALA A 415 1.53 2.28 11.26
C ALA A 415 2.83 2.18 12.09
N PHE A 416 2.74 1.64 13.31
CA PHE A 416 3.89 1.48 14.21
C PHE A 416 4.96 0.55 13.64
N LEU A 417 4.57 -0.62 13.12
CA LEU A 417 5.49 -1.56 12.47
C LEU A 417 6.09 -0.94 11.21
N GLY A 418 5.27 -0.23 10.41
CA GLY A 418 5.75 0.51 9.25
C GLY A 418 6.86 1.51 9.61
N GLU A 419 6.68 2.30 10.67
CA GLU A 419 7.70 3.20 11.17
C GLU A 419 8.92 2.47 11.75
N GLY A 420 8.70 1.37 12.48
CA GLY A 420 9.77 0.53 13.03
C GLY A 420 10.71 0.00 11.96
N PHE A 421 10.16 -0.61 10.89
CA PHE A 421 10.97 -1.06 9.76
C PHE A 421 11.64 0.09 9.00
N PHE A 422 11.00 1.25 8.90
CA PHE A 422 11.66 2.42 8.33
C PHE A 422 12.89 2.83 9.15
N ARG A 423 12.81 2.82 10.49
CA ARG A 423 13.97 3.10 11.35
C ARG A 423 15.07 2.07 11.20
N THR A 424 14.74 0.78 11.12
CA THR A 424 15.72 -0.28 10.84
C THR A 424 16.38 -0.08 9.49
N GLY A 425 15.61 0.20 8.44
CA GLY A 425 16.14 0.50 7.10
C GLY A 425 17.06 1.73 7.09
N GLN A 426 16.73 2.78 7.85
CA GLN A 426 17.58 3.96 8.01
C GLN A 426 18.91 3.62 8.69
N THR A 427 18.88 2.81 9.75
CA THR A 427 20.08 2.31 10.43
C THR A 427 20.95 1.49 9.48
N ASN A 428 20.34 0.58 8.71
CA ASN A 428 21.03 -0.23 7.71
C ASN A 428 21.65 0.64 6.60
N GLN A 429 20.94 1.69 6.14
CA GLN A 429 21.51 2.65 5.20
C GLN A 429 22.74 3.38 5.79
N GLN A 430 22.70 3.75 7.07
CA GLN A 430 23.85 4.39 7.73
C GLN A 430 25.05 3.45 7.82
N TYR A 431 24.84 2.18 8.16
CA TYR A 431 25.91 1.17 8.14
C TYR A 431 26.45 0.94 6.74
N TYR A 432 25.57 0.85 5.74
CA TYR A 432 25.96 0.79 4.33
C TYR A 432 26.95 1.92 3.98
N LEU A 433 26.59 3.17 4.31
CA LEU A 433 27.44 4.34 4.04
C LEU A 433 28.75 4.29 4.81
N ALA A 434 28.73 3.90 6.09
CA ALA A 434 29.93 3.82 6.92
C ALA A 434 30.94 2.80 6.36
N TYR A 435 30.49 1.58 6.04
CA TYR A 435 31.35 0.55 5.46
C TYR A 435 31.83 0.92 4.05
N PHE A 436 30.95 1.50 3.23
CA PHE A 436 31.33 1.97 1.90
C PHE A 436 32.44 3.02 1.97
N ASN A 437 32.30 4.02 2.83
CA ASN A 437 33.30 5.08 2.98
C ASN A 437 34.65 4.53 3.48
N GLN A 438 34.63 3.56 4.40
CA GLN A 438 35.85 2.89 4.84
C GLN A 438 36.52 2.09 3.71
N ALA A 439 35.74 1.43 2.87
CA ALA A 439 36.29 0.77 1.67
C ALA A 439 36.93 1.78 0.70
N GLN A 440 36.26 2.90 0.44
CA GLN A 440 36.79 3.93 -0.46
C GLN A 440 38.10 4.56 0.06
N SER A 441 38.30 4.62 1.38
CA SER A 441 39.55 5.12 1.97
C SER A 441 40.79 4.25 1.66
N LEU A 442 40.60 2.98 1.27
CA LEU A 442 41.71 2.04 1.06
C LEU A 442 42.28 2.03 -0.36
N ASN A 443 41.77 2.83 -1.31
CA ASN A 443 42.22 2.94 -2.71
C ASN A 443 42.72 1.61 -3.31
N LEU A 444 41.79 0.74 -3.70
CA LEU A 444 42.11 -0.59 -4.22
C LEU A 444 43.08 -0.56 -5.41
N SER A 445 42.94 0.40 -6.33
CA SER A 445 43.85 0.54 -7.47
C SER A 445 45.30 0.81 -7.06
N ALA A 446 45.51 1.67 -6.08
CA ALA A 446 46.86 1.94 -5.56
C ALA A 446 47.44 0.72 -4.83
N LEU A 447 46.62 -0.02 -4.07
CA LEU A 447 47.05 -1.26 -3.41
C LEU A 447 47.41 -2.36 -4.43
N GLN A 448 46.61 -2.52 -5.48
CA GLN A 448 46.88 -3.48 -6.56
C GLN A 448 48.13 -3.10 -7.34
N GLN A 449 48.33 -1.81 -7.62
CA GLN A 449 49.54 -1.31 -8.25
C GLN A 449 50.77 -1.57 -7.38
N ALA A 450 50.72 -1.24 -6.09
CA ALA A 450 51.81 -1.51 -5.15
C ALA A 450 52.13 -3.01 -5.06
N LYS A 451 51.10 -3.87 -5.06
CA LYS A 451 51.28 -5.33 -5.11
C LYS A 451 52.00 -5.78 -6.37
N SER A 452 51.60 -5.23 -7.52
CA SER A 452 52.26 -5.47 -8.80
C SER A 452 53.72 -5.00 -8.80
N ASP A 453 53.98 -3.79 -8.29
CA ASP A 453 55.32 -3.21 -8.26
C ASP A 453 56.28 -3.97 -7.34
N ILE A 454 55.80 -4.50 -6.21
CA ILE A 454 56.59 -5.40 -5.36
C ILE A 454 56.89 -6.72 -6.07
N SER A 455 55.91 -7.28 -6.80
CA SER A 455 56.09 -8.55 -7.50
C SER A 455 57.05 -8.46 -8.70
N ASN A 456 57.06 -7.30 -9.36
CA ASN A 456 57.88 -7.03 -10.54
C ASN A 456 59.18 -6.27 -10.21
N PHE A 457 59.39 -5.92 -8.94
CA PHE A 457 60.51 -5.09 -8.48
C PHE A 457 60.66 -3.79 -9.28
N SER A 458 59.55 -3.07 -9.47
CA SER A 458 59.48 -1.83 -10.26
C SER A 458 59.25 -0.59 -9.40
N GLY A 459 59.51 0.59 -9.98
CA GLY A 459 59.27 1.88 -9.34
C GLY A 459 60.03 2.02 -8.01
N SER A 460 59.31 2.45 -6.98
CA SER A 460 59.84 2.64 -5.61
C SER A 460 60.33 1.35 -4.95
N TYR A 461 60.03 0.17 -5.52
CA TYR A 461 60.42 -1.14 -4.98
C TYR A 461 61.55 -1.80 -5.77
N SER A 462 62.17 -1.09 -6.71
CA SER A 462 63.30 -1.60 -7.52
C SER A 462 64.53 -2.02 -6.70
N TYR A 463 64.75 -1.38 -5.54
CA TYR A 463 65.81 -1.77 -4.60
C TYR A 463 65.65 -3.18 -4.03
N LEU A 464 64.47 -3.80 -4.16
CA LEU A 464 64.20 -5.16 -3.70
C LEU A 464 64.55 -6.23 -4.74
N ALA A 465 64.98 -5.87 -5.97
CA ALA A 465 65.21 -6.81 -7.06
C ALA A 465 66.29 -7.87 -6.74
N ASP A 466 67.39 -7.45 -6.14
CA ASP A 466 68.53 -8.30 -5.80
C ASP A 466 69.28 -7.75 -4.56
N VAL A 467 70.16 -8.57 -3.98
CA VAL A 467 70.92 -8.20 -2.76
C VAL A 467 71.82 -6.98 -2.97
N ALA A 468 72.39 -6.80 -4.16
CA ALA A 468 73.28 -5.67 -4.43
C ALA A 468 72.49 -4.36 -4.48
N SER A 469 71.34 -4.36 -5.17
CA SER A 469 70.39 -3.24 -5.20
C SER A 469 69.88 -2.89 -3.80
N TYR A 470 69.58 -3.90 -2.98
CA TYR A 470 69.15 -3.70 -1.60
C TYR A 470 70.26 -3.11 -0.72
N MET A 471 71.49 -3.61 -0.87
CA MET A 471 72.66 -3.09 -0.17
C MET A 471 73.03 -1.66 -0.57
N ASN A 472 72.72 -1.22 -1.79
CA ASN A 472 72.93 0.17 -2.20
C ASN A 472 72.04 1.15 -1.43
N VAL A 473 70.83 0.73 -1.05
CA VAL A 473 69.87 1.58 -0.33
C VAL A 473 69.95 1.38 1.19
N LYS A 474 70.07 0.13 1.65
CA LYS A 474 70.02 -0.27 3.06
C LYS A 474 71.37 -0.68 3.66
N GLY A 475 72.45 -0.67 2.88
CA GLY A 475 73.74 -1.22 3.32
C GLY A 475 74.33 -0.53 4.54
N THR A 476 74.14 0.78 4.71
CA THR A 476 74.60 1.52 5.90
C THR A 476 73.86 1.07 7.17
N GLU A 477 72.55 0.79 7.06
CA GLU A 477 71.70 0.29 8.14
C GLU A 477 72.12 -1.13 8.53
N ILE A 478 72.34 -2.00 7.55
CA ILE A 478 72.74 -3.40 7.77
C ILE A 478 74.14 -3.50 8.39
N ARG A 479 75.11 -2.70 7.91
CA ARG A 479 76.47 -2.66 8.49
C ARG A 479 76.49 -2.17 9.93
N SER A 480 75.59 -1.25 10.28
CA SER A 480 75.41 -0.78 11.66
C SER A 480 74.80 -1.88 12.56
N LYS A 481 73.87 -2.66 12.02
CA LYS A 481 73.15 -3.72 12.75
C LYS A 481 73.97 -4.98 12.99
N TYR A 482 74.97 -5.25 12.13
CA TYR A 482 75.88 -6.39 12.21
C TYR A 482 77.36 -5.96 12.24
N PRO A 483 77.81 -5.25 13.30
CA PRO A 483 79.19 -4.79 13.39
C PRO A 483 80.16 -5.97 13.54
N GLY A 484 81.11 -6.08 12.60
CA GLY A 484 82.14 -7.13 12.61
C GLY A 484 81.86 -8.37 11.74
N ALA A 485 80.70 -8.43 11.07
CA ALA A 485 80.42 -9.45 10.08
C ALA A 485 81.37 -9.34 8.87
N ASN A 486 81.85 -10.48 8.35
CA ASN A 486 82.64 -10.49 7.12
C ASN A 486 81.72 -10.18 5.91
N GLN A 487 82.31 -9.93 4.73
CA GLN A 487 81.54 -9.50 3.55
C GLN A 487 80.52 -10.53 3.07
N ILE A 488 80.76 -11.83 3.30
CA ILE A 488 79.84 -12.91 2.92
C ILE A 488 78.67 -12.95 3.90
N ASP A 489 78.95 -12.92 5.20
CA ASP A 489 77.93 -12.92 6.25
C ASP A 489 77.01 -11.69 6.14
N LEU A 490 77.56 -10.53 5.77
CA LEU A 490 76.81 -9.30 5.52
C LEU A 490 75.82 -9.44 4.36
N LEU A 491 76.23 -10.08 3.27
CA LEU A 491 75.35 -10.32 2.12
C LEU A 491 74.26 -11.35 2.45
N GLU A 492 74.57 -12.37 3.25
CA GLU A 492 73.59 -13.36 3.71
C GLU A 492 72.54 -12.74 4.64
N GLN A 493 72.95 -11.90 5.61
CA GLN A 493 72.01 -11.17 6.44
C GLN A 493 71.17 -10.17 5.62
N ALA A 494 71.78 -9.51 4.63
CA ALA A 494 71.05 -8.60 3.75
C ALA A 494 69.99 -9.31 2.90
N GLU A 495 70.29 -10.50 2.36
CA GLU A 495 69.30 -11.30 1.65
C GLU A 495 68.16 -11.74 2.57
N LYS A 496 68.47 -12.16 3.80
CA LYS A 496 67.45 -12.52 4.78
C LYS A 496 66.54 -11.35 5.14
N GLU A 497 67.11 -10.16 5.37
CA GLU A 497 66.32 -8.95 5.63
C GLU A 497 65.48 -8.53 4.42
N ARG A 498 66.04 -8.58 3.20
CA ARG A 498 65.30 -8.28 1.96
C ARG A 498 64.10 -9.19 1.79
N GLN A 499 64.27 -10.50 1.97
CA GLN A 499 63.18 -11.48 1.89
C GLN A 499 62.11 -11.24 2.97
N ASN A 500 62.52 -10.88 4.18
CA ASN A 500 61.60 -10.52 5.25
C ASN A 500 60.84 -9.22 4.93
N GLU A 501 61.49 -8.23 4.33
CA GLU A 501 60.85 -6.98 3.93
C GLU A 501 59.83 -7.21 2.81
N ILE A 502 60.17 -8.00 1.78
CA ILE A 502 59.23 -8.39 0.71
C ILE A 502 57.99 -9.08 1.29
N ARG A 503 58.18 -10.05 2.20
CA ARG A 503 57.06 -10.73 2.87
C ARG A 503 56.21 -9.75 3.67
N ARG A 504 56.84 -8.91 4.50
CA ARG A 504 56.15 -7.92 5.32
C ARG A 504 55.31 -6.95 4.48
N LEU A 505 55.88 -6.40 3.40
CA LEU A 505 55.18 -5.49 2.50
C LEU A 505 54.02 -6.18 1.76
N THR A 506 54.25 -7.42 1.29
CA THR A 506 53.23 -8.23 0.64
C THR A 506 52.07 -8.55 1.58
N ASP A 507 52.38 -8.94 2.82
CA ASP A 507 51.38 -9.24 3.85
C ASP A 507 50.59 -7.99 4.25
N GLU A 508 51.25 -6.83 4.41
CA GLU A 508 50.58 -5.57 4.70
C GLU A 508 49.57 -5.20 3.59
N ILE A 509 49.99 -5.29 2.33
CA ILE A 509 49.11 -4.98 1.19
C ILE A 509 47.96 -5.99 1.08
N ASN A 510 48.25 -7.28 1.22
CA ASN A 510 47.21 -8.31 1.20
C ASN A 510 46.20 -8.09 2.35
N ASN A 511 46.65 -7.71 3.54
CA ASN A 511 45.76 -7.38 4.66
C ASN A 511 44.86 -6.18 4.35
N ARG A 512 45.39 -5.11 3.74
CA ARG A 512 44.60 -3.95 3.33
C ARG A 512 43.60 -4.29 2.22
N ILE A 513 43.97 -5.14 1.26
CA ILE A 513 43.05 -5.64 0.22
C ILE A 513 41.95 -6.50 0.86
N ASN A 514 42.28 -7.36 1.82
CA ASN A 514 41.31 -8.17 2.55
C ASN A 514 40.35 -7.29 3.37
N GLN A 515 40.84 -6.21 4.00
CA GLN A 515 40.00 -5.22 4.68
C GLN A 515 39.05 -4.51 3.71
N TYR A 516 39.53 -4.11 2.54
CA TYR A 516 38.69 -3.54 1.48
C TYR A 516 37.55 -4.50 1.09
N ASN A 517 37.89 -5.76 0.80
CA ASN A 517 36.91 -6.77 0.41
C ASN A 517 35.87 -7.03 1.52
N PHE A 518 36.32 -7.05 2.78
CA PHE A 518 35.43 -7.17 3.94
C PHE A 518 34.45 -6.00 4.02
N TYR A 519 34.93 -4.76 3.91
CA TYR A 519 34.08 -3.57 3.97
C TYR A 519 33.09 -3.47 2.82
N ILE A 520 33.49 -3.82 1.59
CA ILE A 520 32.57 -3.88 0.45
C ILE A 520 31.51 -4.95 0.64
N SER A 521 31.89 -6.14 1.10
CA SER A 521 30.94 -7.22 1.39
C SER A 521 29.91 -6.82 2.45
N LYS A 522 30.36 -6.19 3.55
CA LYS A 522 29.46 -5.69 4.59
C LYS A 522 28.57 -4.55 4.10
N SER A 523 29.11 -3.65 3.28
CA SER A 523 28.33 -2.60 2.64
C SER A 523 27.19 -3.19 1.79
N ALA A 524 27.47 -4.20 0.96
CA ALA A 524 26.45 -4.87 0.15
C ALA A 524 25.36 -5.56 1.00
N GLU A 525 25.74 -6.22 2.09
CA GLU A 525 24.78 -6.83 3.02
C GLU A 525 23.80 -5.80 3.59
N TYR A 526 24.32 -4.67 4.09
CA TYR A 526 23.49 -3.59 4.64
C TYR A 526 22.67 -2.86 3.58
N TYR A 527 23.14 -2.79 2.34
CA TYR A 527 22.37 -2.26 1.21
C TYR A 527 21.09 -3.08 0.98
N GLU A 528 21.22 -4.39 0.86
CA GLU A 528 20.08 -5.30 0.65
C GLU A 528 19.10 -5.27 1.82
N GLN A 529 19.62 -5.28 3.06
CA GLN A 529 18.79 -5.17 4.26
C GLN A 529 18.02 -3.84 4.30
N ALA A 530 18.67 -2.72 3.97
CA ALA A 530 18.01 -1.42 3.92
C ALA A 530 16.86 -1.39 2.90
N ILE A 531 17.09 -1.90 1.68
CA ILE A 531 16.05 -2.00 0.64
C ILE A 531 14.88 -2.87 1.11
N ALA A 532 15.16 -4.04 1.69
CA ALA A 532 14.14 -4.95 2.18
C ALA A 532 13.27 -4.30 3.28
N ASP A 533 13.90 -3.63 4.25
CA ASP A 533 13.21 -2.96 5.35
C ASP A 533 12.36 -1.78 4.88
N PHE A 534 12.87 -0.95 3.95
CA PHE A 534 12.08 0.15 3.39
C PHE A 534 10.89 -0.35 2.57
N LYS A 535 11.06 -1.42 1.78
CA LYS A 535 9.95 -2.04 1.04
C LYS A 535 8.92 -2.63 2.00
N LEU A 536 9.36 -3.31 3.06
CA LEU A 536 8.46 -3.86 4.07
C LEU A 536 7.69 -2.76 4.82
N SER A 537 8.39 -1.69 5.21
CA SER A 537 7.78 -0.48 5.80
C SER A 537 6.67 0.08 4.91
N ASN A 538 6.96 0.27 3.63
CA ASN A 538 6.01 0.76 2.64
C ASN A 538 4.85 -0.21 2.39
N ARG A 539 5.07 -1.53 2.45
CA ARG A 539 4.01 -2.54 2.26
C ARG A 539 3.08 -2.63 3.49
N LEU A 540 3.61 -2.45 4.69
CA LEU A 540 2.84 -2.42 5.94
C LEU A 540 2.06 -1.12 6.12
N TYR A 541 2.67 0.02 5.76
CA TYR A 541 2.05 1.34 5.87
C TYR A 541 2.26 2.19 4.60
N PRO A 542 1.50 1.92 3.51
CA PRO A 542 1.72 2.53 2.19
C PRO A 542 1.54 4.04 2.11
N VAL A 543 0.94 4.67 3.12
CA VAL A 543 0.75 6.13 3.13
C VAL A 543 1.89 6.89 3.78
N PHE A 544 2.95 6.20 4.23
CA PHE A 544 4.07 6.88 4.86
C PHE A 544 4.93 7.68 3.88
N GLY A 545 5.04 7.20 2.63
CA GLY A 545 5.77 7.86 1.53
C GLY A 545 7.30 7.92 1.69
N LYS A 546 7.81 8.19 2.90
CA LYS A 546 9.23 8.30 3.22
C LYS A 546 10.07 7.12 2.75
N PRO A 547 9.67 5.84 2.94
CA PRO A 547 10.52 4.73 2.53
C PRO A 547 10.84 4.74 1.02
N LEU A 548 9.92 5.21 0.17
CA LEU A 548 10.13 5.34 -1.28
C LEU A 548 11.27 6.32 -1.59
N TRP A 549 11.33 7.45 -0.90
CA TRP A 549 12.38 8.46 -1.05
C TRP A 549 13.77 7.89 -0.69
N TYR A 550 13.85 7.06 0.34
CA TYR A 550 15.09 6.42 0.76
C TYR A 550 15.52 5.28 -0.18
N ILE A 551 14.56 4.51 -0.69
CA ILE A 551 14.81 3.52 -1.76
C ILE A 551 15.38 4.22 -2.99
N ALA A 552 14.82 5.35 -3.41
CA ALA A 552 15.33 6.15 -4.52
C ALA A 552 16.81 6.53 -4.34
N GLY A 553 17.16 7.03 -3.15
CA GLY A 553 18.55 7.40 -2.84
C GLY A 553 19.53 6.21 -2.89
N LEU A 554 19.06 4.99 -2.61
CA LEU A 554 19.84 3.76 -2.76
C LEU A 554 19.88 3.24 -4.21
N GLY A 555 18.90 3.58 -5.04
CA GLY A 555 18.86 3.18 -6.47
C GLY A 555 19.96 3.78 -7.32
N THR A 556 20.47 4.94 -6.91
CA THR A 556 21.59 5.64 -7.57
C THR A 556 22.96 5.12 -7.17
N LYS A 557 23.04 4.15 -6.26
CA LYS A 557 24.31 3.59 -5.77
C LYS A 557 24.82 2.48 -6.69
N THR A 558 26.14 2.32 -6.74
CA THR A 558 26.80 1.40 -7.67
C THR A 558 26.53 -0.08 -7.38
N GLN A 559 26.10 -0.45 -6.16
CA GLN A 559 25.86 -1.84 -5.75
C GLN A 559 24.92 -2.61 -6.69
N ARG A 560 23.76 -2.02 -7.03
CA ARG A 560 22.80 -2.63 -7.96
C ARG A 560 23.39 -2.77 -9.37
N LEU A 561 24.23 -1.81 -9.77
CA LEU A 561 24.85 -1.78 -11.09
C LEU A 561 25.97 -2.81 -11.21
N GLU A 562 26.88 -2.89 -10.25
CA GLU A 562 27.97 -3.89 -10.22
C GLU A 562 27.41 -5.32 -10.22
N THR A 563 26.28 -5.55 -9.52
CA THR A 563 25.60 -6.86 -9.53
C THR A 563 25.00 -7.18 -10.91
N ALA A 564 24.54 -6.16 -11.64
CA ALA A 564 24.01 -6.32 -12.99
C ALA A 564 25.11 -6.49 -14.05
N ARG A 565 26.32 -5.95 -13.82
CA ARG A 565 27.44 -5.93 -14.78
C ARG A 565 27.77 -7.29 -15.40
N ASP A 566 27.80 -8.33 -14.56
CA ASP A 566 28.14 -9.68 -14.96
C ASP A 566 26.91 -10.61 -14.97
N ASN A 567 25.70 -10.04 -14.97
CA ASN A 567 24.44 -10.78 -14.92
C ASN A 567 23.45 -10.29 -15.99
N PRO A 568 23.49 -10.84 -17.22
CA PRO A 568 22.62 -10.43 -18.33
C PRO A 568 21.13 -10.59 -18.04
N GLU A 569 20.73 -11.59 -17.26
CA GLU A 569 19.33 -11.78 -16.83
C GLU A 569 18.87 -10.64 -15.92
N LEU A 570 19.72 -10.20 -14.99
CA LEU A 570 19.43 -9.04 -14.16
C LEU A 570 19.36 -7.76 -15.00
N MET A 571 20.29 -7.53 -15.95
CA MET A 571 20.21 -6.38 -16.87
C MET A 571 18.87 -6.35 -17.61
N LYS A 572 18.48 -7.48 -18.21
CA LYS A 572 17.19 -7.62 -18.89
C LYS A 572 16.01 -7.33 -17.96
N SER A 573 16.03 -7.84 -16.74
CA SER A 573 14.94 -7.59 -15.78
C SER A 573 14.85 -6.12 -15.36
N ILE A 574 15.98 -5.42 -15.24
CA ILE A 574 16.01 -3.97 -14.97
C ILE A 574 15.44 -3.20 -16.17
N LEU A 575 15.91 -3.49 -17.38
CA LEU A 575 15.49 -2.82 -18.62
C LEU A 575 14.00 -3.02 -18.95
N THR A 576 13.43 -4.14 -18.49
CA THR A 576 12.00 -4.44 -18.62
C THR A 576 11.17 -4.06 -17.38
N GLY A 577 11.81 -3.55 -16.33
CA GLY A 577 11.15 -3.14 -15.08
C GLY A 577 10.58 -4.29 -14.25
N LYS A 578 11.07 -5.51 -14.44
CA LYS A 578 10.61 -6.76 -13.79
C LYS A 578 11.46 -7.17 -12.58
N ASP A 579 12.48 -6.40 -12.25
CA ASP A 579 13.36 -6.68 -11.13
C ASP A 579 12.70 -6.34 -9.79
N ASP A 580 13.14 -7.00 -8.71
CA ASP A 580 12.50 -6.81 -7.40
C ASP A 580 12.64 -5.37 -6.90
N TYR A 581 13.75 -4.67 -7.20
CA TYR A 581 13.97 -3.30 -6.75
C TYR A 581 12.84 -2.36 -7.22
N SER A 582 12.37 -2.46 -8.47
CA SER A 582 11.37 -1.54 -9.03
C SER A 582 9.91 -1.87 -8.66
N SER A 583 9.67 -2.97 -7.93
CA SER A 583 8.32 -3.49 -7.64
C SER A 583 7.38 -2.56 -6.84
N ASP A 584 7.93 -1.60 -6.10
CA ASP A 584 7.14 -0.72 -5.24
C ASP A 584 6.92 0.70 -5.85
N ILE A 585 7.39 0.94 -7.08
CA ILE A 585 7.19 2.20 -7.80
C ILE A 585 5.70 2.41 -8.11
N ILE A 586 5.19 3.61 -7.85
CA ILE A 586 3.83 3.98 -8.23
C ILE A 586 3.81 4.18 -9.74
N LEU A 587 2.89 3.51 -10.43
CA LEU A 587 2.85 3.55 -11.89
C LEU A 587 2.17 4.81 -12.43
N GLU A 588 1.12 5.26 -11.76
CA GLU A 588 0.29 6.38 -12.20
C GLU A 588 -0.29 7.13 -11.00
N PHE A 589 -0.08 8.44 -10.97
CA PHE A 589 -0.73 9.38 -10.07
C PHE A 589 -2.15 9.69 -10.56
N LYS A 590 -3.14 9.51 -9.68
CA LYS A 590 -4.58 9.71 -9.96
C LYS A 590 -5.18 10.93 -9.28
N GLY A 591 -4.33 11.79 -8.72
CA GLY A 591 -4.77 13.03 -8.09
C GLY A 591 -4.63 14.21 -9.04
N ASP A 592 -4.69 15.39 -8.45
CA ASP A 592 -4.60 16.65 -9.16
C ASP A 592 -3.13 17.12 -9.23
N PRO A 593 -2.52 17.22 -10.44
CA PRO A 593 -1.15 17.67 -10.61
C PRO A 593 -0.94 19.15 -10.26
N GLU A 594 -2.00 19.96 -10.16
CA GLU A 594 -1.91 21.35 -9.68
C GLU A 594 -1.67 21.41 -8.16
N ILE A 595 -2.12 20.38 -7.42
CA ILE A 595 -1.95 20.29 -5.96
C ILE A 595 -0.67 19.54 -5.61
N ILE A 596 -0.47 18.38 -6.24
CA ILE A 596 0.75 17.58 -6.06
C ILE A 596 1.58 17.72 -7.33
N PRO A 597 2.68 18.49 -7.31
CA PRO A 597 3.39 18.88 -8.50
C PRO A 597 4.26 17.72 -9.02
N VAL A 598 3.61 16.79 -9.71
CA VAL A 598 4.27 15.77 -10.55
C VAL A 598 4.33 16.28 -11.99
N HIS A 599 5.44 16.04 -12.68
CA HIS A 599 5.60 16.44 -14.08
C HIS A 599 4.52 15.84 -15.00
N ARG A 600 4.14 14.59 -14.73
CA ARG A 600 3.08 13.88 -15.44
C ARG A 600 2.39 12.87 -14.53
N THR A 601 1.17 12.47 -14.91
CA THR A 601 0.42 11.44 -14.17
C THR A 601 1.00 10.04 -14.33
N SER A 602 1.66 9.72 -15.45
CA SER A 602 2.39 8.46 -15.62
C SER A 602 3.77 8.54 -14.98
N ILE A 603 3.90 8.03 -13.76
CA ILE A 603 5.14 8.13 -12.98
C ILE A 603 6.19 7.16 -13.51
N ARG A 604 5.82 5.89 -13.75
CA ARG A 604 6.78 4.87 -14.19
C ARG A 604 7.30 5.16 -15.60
N THR A 605 8.62 5.11 -15.75
CA THR A 605 9.35 5.42 -16.99
C THR A 605 10.14 4.19 -17.43
N LEU A 606 9.67 3.52 -18.49
CA LEU A 606 10.23 2.27 -19.02
C LEU A 606 10.43 2.35 -20.55
N PRO A 607 11.30 3.26 -21.04
CA PRO A 607 11.48 3.51 -22.46
C PRO A 607 12.02 2.29 -23.23
N PHE A 608 12.76 1.40 -22.55
CA PHE A 608 13.43 0.28 -23.19
C PHE A 608 12.67 -1.06 -23.08
N ALA A 609 11.56 -1.11 -22.34
CA ALA A 609 10.94 -2.37 -21.94
C ALA A 609 10.41 -3.17 -23.13
N GLU A 610 9.57 -2.57 -23.97
CA GLU A 610 8.98 -3.22 -25.15
C GLU A 610 10.07 -3.66 -26.15
N PHE A 611 11.07 -2.80 -26.36
CA PHE A 611 12.18 -3.06 -27.26
C PHE A 611 13.01 -4.28 -26.82
N PHE A 612 13.44 -4.34 -25.55
CA PHE A 612 14.23 -5.47 -25.06
C PHE A 612 13.40 -6.73 -24.77
N GLU A 613 12.08 -6.63 -24.66
CA GLU A 613 11.20 -7.80 -24.69
C GLU A 613 11.19 -8.45 -26.08
N LYS A 614 11.09 -7.64 -27.14
CA LYS A 614 11.14 -8.09 -28.54
C LYS A 614 12.52 -8.63 -28.92
N HIS A 615 13.59 -8.01 -28.43
CA HIS A 615 14.99 -8.33 -28.75
C HIS A 615 15.74 -9.05 -27.63
N ALA A 616 15.04 -9.88 -26.85
CA ALA A 616 15.59 -10.55 -25.66
C ALA A 616 16.83 -11.40 -25.92
N SER A 617 17.01 -11.95 -27.13
CA SER A 617 18.17 -12.77 -27.51
C SER A 617 19.50 -12.00 -27.52
N VAL A 618 19.47 -10.66 -27.48
CA VAL A 618 20.71 -9.85 -27.45
C VAL A 618 21.53 -10.11 -26.18
N PHE A 619 20.87 -10.48 -25.08
CA PHE A 619 21.52 -10.76 -23.79
C PHE A 619 22.22 -12.12 -23.76
N ASP A 620 21.90 -13.02 -24.69
CA ASP A 620 22.53 -14.33 -24.81
C ASP A 620 23.90 -14.25 -25.50
N ASN A 621 24.23 -13.12 -26.14
CA ASN A 621 25.49 -12.90 -26.84
C ASN A 621 26.38 -11.86 -26.13
N PRO A 622 27.48 -12.28 -25.48
CA PRO A 622 28.40 -11.37 -24.78
C PRO A 622 29.00 -10.27 -25.67
N ASP A 623 29.21 -10.55 -26.97
CA ASP A 623 29.76 -9.57 -27.90
C ASP A 623 28.79 -8.43 -28.17
N PHE A 624 27.48 -8.70 -28.17
CA PHE A 624 26.47 -7.66 -28.30
C PHE A 624 26.30 -6.88 -26.99
N VAL A 625 26.29 -7.55 -25.84
CA VAL A 625 26.22 -6.90 -24.52
C VAL A 625 27.38 -5.91 -24.34
N SER A 626 28.61 -6.34 -24.64
CA SER A 626 29.81 -5.51 -24.56
C SER A 626 29.88 -4.49 -25.70
N GLY A 627 29.63 -4.92 -26.94
CA GLY A 627 29.72 -4.11 -28.15
C GLY A 627 28.72 -2.95 -28.20
N LEU A 628 27.53 -3.12 -27.60
CA LEU A 628 26.53 -2.06 -27.47
C LEU A 628 26.60 -1.34 -26.12
N GLN A 629 27.49 -1.76 -25.22
CA GLN A 629 27.57 -1.27 -23.84
C GLN A 629 26.20 -1.29 -23.14
N LEU A 630 25.49 -2.42 -23.17
CA LEU A 630 24.14 -2.54 -22.56
C LEU A 630 24.16 -2.27 -21.04
N TYR A 631 25.31 -2.44 -20.40
CA TYR A 631 25.55 -2.01 -19.02
C TYR A 631 25.27 -0.52 -18.80
N PHE A 632 25.63 0.35 -19.76
CA PHE A 632 25.39 1.78 -19.68
C PHE A 632 23.89 2.11 -19.76
N ILE A 633 23.16 1.46 -20.68
CA ILE A 633 21.71 1.64 -20.80
C ILE A 633 20.99 1.08 -19.58
N THR A 634 21.50 0.00 -19.00
CA THR A 634 21.05 -0.51 -17.69
C THR A 634 21.23 0.54 -16.60
N GLN A 635 22.38 1.22 -16.54
CA GLN A 635 22.61 2.32 -15.60
C GLN A 635 21.61 3.46 -15.80
N ILE A 636 21.32 3.86 -17.05
CA ILE A 636 20.30 4.88 -17.33
C ILE A 636 18.94 4.46 -16.79
N GLN A 637 18.52 3.22 -17.04
CA GLN A 637 17.24 2.70 -16.52
C GLN A 637 17.23 2.66 -14.99
N MET A 638 18.35 2.33 -14.34
CA MET A 638 18.42 2.37 -12.87
C MET A 638 18.26 3.79 -12.31
N ILE A 639 18.85 4.80 -12.96
CA ILE A 639 18.68 6.21 -12.56
C ILE A 639 17.23 6.65 -12.80
N LEU A 640 16.59 6.20 -13.88
CA LEU A 640 15.16 6.42 -14.12
C LEU A 640 14.30 5.75 -13.04
N ASP A 641 14.59 4.52 -12.63
CA ASP A 641 13.87 3.86 -11.53
C ASP A 641 13.99 4.63 -10.22
N ALA A 642 15.17 5.19 -9.92
CA ALA A 642 15.38 6.04 -8.76
C ALA A 642 14.58 7.34 -8.87
N ALA A 643 14.56 7.98 -10.04
CA ALA A 643 13.75 9.17 -10.29
C ALA A 643 12.24 8.86 -10.13
N ASP A 644 11.76 7.76 -10.68
CA ASP A 644 10.38 7.30 -10.53
C ASP A 644 10.02 7.04 -9.04
N TYR A 645 10.96 6.55 -8.23
CA TYR A 645 10.75 6.42 -6.78
C TYR A 645 10.68 7.76 -6.05
N TYR A 646 11.52 8.73 -6.44
CA TYR A 646 11.44 10.10 -5.92
C TYR A 646 10.09 10.72 -6.29
N GLU A 647 9.65 10.60 -7.55
CA GLU A 647 8.33 11.05 -8.01
C GLU A 647 7.19 10.31 -7.30
N SER A 648 7.32 9.01 -7.07
CA SER A 648 6.35 8.23 -6.29
C SER A 648 6.26 8.73 -4.84
N SER A 649 7.38 9.17 -4.27
CA SER A 649 7.42 9.66 -2.91
C SER A 649 6.66 10.98 -2.75
N THR A 650 6.71 11.90 -3.73
CA THR A 650 6.04 13.22 -3.66
C THR A 650 4.52 13.11 -3.54
N ILE A 651 3.95 12.01 -4.03
CA ILE A 651 2.51 11.70 -3.91
C ILE A 651 2.06 11.57 -2.45
N LEU A 652 2.97 11.11 -1.58
CA LEU A 652 2.65 10.69 -0.21
C LEU A 652 3.46 11.43 0.86
N PHE A 653 4.57 12.03 0.47
CA PHE A 653 5.57 12.63 1.34
C PHE A 653 6.27 13.77 0.61
N SER A 654 6.31 14.94 1.23
CA SER A 654 7.05 16.08 0.70
C SER A 654 8.43 16.14 1.36
N GLU A 655 9.49 16.08 0.55
CA GLU A 655 10.86 16.34 0.99
C GLU A 655 11.48 17.44 0.13
N ARG A 656 12.02 18.47 0.79
CA ARG A 656 12.50 19.69 0.15
C ARG A 656 13.54 19.44 -0.93
N GLN A 657 14.43 18.46 -0.74
CA GLN A 657 15.49 18.14 -1.71
C GLN A 657 14.98 17.48 -2.99
N THR A 658 13.76 16.95 -3.00
CA THR A 658 13.28 16.10 -4.09
C THR A 658 13.29 16.81 -5.45
N PRO A 659 12.77 18.05 -5.61
CA PRO A 659 12.80 18.72 -6.90
C PRO A 659 14.23 18.99 -7.41
N ARG A 660 15.14 19.41 -6.53
CA ARG A 660 16.55 19.60 -6.90
C ARG A 660 17.23 18.29 -7.31
N ILE A 661 17.03 17.22 -6.54
CA ILE A 661 17.60 15.89 -6.85
C ILE A 661 17.07 15.41 -8.21
N LEU A 662 15.77 15.51 -8.46
CA LEU A 662 15.18 15.12 -9.73
C LEU A 662 15.73 15.96 -10.91
N GLY A 663 15.87 17.28 -10.73
CA GLY A 663 16.53 18.15 -11.72
C GLY A 663 17.93 17.66 -12.08
N ARG A 664 18.76 17.33 -11.08
CA ARG A 664 20.11 16.76 -11.27
C ARG A 664 20.09 15.41 -11.97
N LEU A 665 19.24 14.49 -11.54
CA LEU A 665 19.18 13.14 -12.11
C LEU A 665 18.79 13.20 -13.59
N TYR A 666 17.78 13.99 -13.95
CA TYR A 666 17.38 14.12 -15.34
C TYR A 666 18.39 14.88 -16.20
N THR A 667 19.12 15.85 -15.64
CA THR A 667 20.26 16.48 -16.33
C THR A 667 21.38 15.47 -16.61
N SER A 668 21.70 14.64 -15.62
CA SER A 668 22.68 13.56 -15.78
C SER A 668 22.26 12.59 -16.88
N ILE A 669 21.01 12.08 -16.82
CA ILE A 669 20.43 11.20 -17.83
C ILE A 669 20.52 11.83 -19.22
N ASN A 670 20.11 13.10 -19.37
CA ASN A 670 20.15 13.80 -20.65
C ASN A 670 21.57 13.84 -21.23
N SER A 671 22.55 14.26 -20.41
CA SER A 671 23.94 14.38 -20.84
C SER A 671 24.55 13.03 -21.23
N GLU A 672 24.25 11.98 -20.46
CA GLU A 672 24.75 10.62 -20.69
C GLU A 672 24.10 9.98 -21.92
N LEU A 673 22.81 10.23 -22.17
CA LEU A 673 22.14 9.79 -23.39
C LEU A 673 22.68 10.48 -24.65
N LYS A 674 22.99 11.78 -24.60
CA LYS A 674 23.63 12.50 -25.72
C LYS A 674 25.00 11.88 -26.06
N LYS A 675 25.80 11.52 -25.04
CA LYS A 675 27.09 10.81 -25.24
C LYS A 675 26.87 9.42 -25.85
N TYR A 676 25.91 8.67 -25.32
CA TYR A 676 25.62 7.33 -25.81
C TYR A 676 25.07 7.31 -27.23
N TYR A 677 24.22 8.28 -27.59
CA TYR A 677 23.73 8.45 -28.95
C TYR A 677 24.89 8.60 -29.95
N ASN A 678 25.88 9.44 -29.63
CA ASN A 678 27.07 9.59 -30.46
C ASN A 678 27.91 8.31 -30.53
N PHE A 679 28.02 7.58 -29.42
CA PHE A 679 28.69 6.28 -29.37
C PHE A 679 28.03 5.26 -30.30
N ILE A 680 26.71 5.08 -30.22
CA ILE A 680 25.99 4.10 -31.04
C ILE A 680 25.94 4.51 -32.52
N LYS A 681 25.91 5.81 -32.83
CA LYS A 681 25.98 6.31 -34.21
C LYS A 681 27.24 5.83 -34.94
N SER A 682 28.34 5.66 -34.22
CA SER A 682 29.60 5.13 -34.77
C SER A 682 29.64 3.60 -34.93
N ARG A 683 28.59 2.87 -34.49
CA ARG A 683 28.54 1.39 -34.42
C ARG A 683 27.33 0.79 -35.12
N GLU A 684 26.89 1.41 -36.21
CA GLU A 684 25.69 1.02 -36.95
C GLU A 684 25.67 -0.47 -37.38
N SER A 685 26.83 -1.03 -37.76
CA SER A 685 26.96 -2.44 -38.11
C SER A 685 26.61 -3.39 -36.96
N VAL A 686 27.02 -3.06 -35.73
CA VAL A 686 26.75 -3.87 -34.53
C VAL A 686 25.27 -3.79 -34.16
N ILE A 687 24.66 -2.61 -34.27
CA ILE A 687 23.23 -2.40 -33.98
C ILE A 687 22.36 -3.16 -34.97
N ASN A 688 22.64 -3.07 -36.27
CA ASN A 688 21.90 -3.81 -37.29
C ASN A 688 22.07 -5.33 -37.11
N SER A 689 23.24 -5.80 -36.67
CA SER A 689 23.49 -7.21 -36.37
C SER A 689 22.73 -7.70 -35.12
N ALA A 690 22.59 -6.84 -34.10
CA ALA A 690 21.93 -7.18 -32.85
C ALA A 690 20.39 -7.09 -32.93
N PHE A 691 19.86 -6.10 -33.65
CA PHE A 691 18.43 -5.74 -33.63
C PHE A 691 17.74 -5.85 -34.99
N GLY A 692 18.47 -6.05 -36.09
CA GLY A 692 17.93 -6.07 -37.46
C GLY A 692 17.71 -4.68 -38.05
N GLU A 693 17.03 -3.78 -37.33
CA GLU A 693 16.79 -2.39 -37.72
C GLU A 693 17.27 -1.42 -36.63
N SER A 694 18.10 -0.44 -37.01
CA SER A 694 18.73 0.49 -36.06
C SER A 694 17.88 1.71 -35.69
N GLU A 695 16.85 2.04 -36.47
CA GLU A 695 16.08 3.28 -36.23
C GLU A 695 15.18 3.24 -35.00
N GLU A 696 14.54 2.10 -34.71
CA GLU A 696 13.67 1.96 -33.54
C GLU A 696 14.43 2.28 -32.25
N PHE A 697 15.62 1.70 -32.08
CA PHE A 697 16.46 1.93 -30.90
C PHE A 697 17.00 3.37 -30.83
N ARG A 698 17.39 3.95 -31.96
CA ARG A 698 17.84 5.34 -32.03
C ARG A 698 16.73 6.31 -31.63
N GLN A 699 15.51 6.08 -32.10
CA GLN A 699 14.37 6.93 -31.79
C GLN A 699 14.05 6.91 -30.29
N ILE A 700 14.08 5.74 -29.63
CA ILE A 700 13.88 5.62 -28.18
C ILE A 700 14.88 6.51 -27.40
N ILE A 701 16.14 6.54 -27.84
CA ILE A 701 17.17 7.36 -27.20
C ILE A 701 16.92 8.85 -27.42
N ILE A 702 16.57 9.25 -28.64
CA ILE A 702 16.25 10.65 -28.98
C ILE A 702 15.05 11.13 -28.15
N ASP A 703 13.97 10.34 -28.11
CA ASP A 703 12.77 10.67 -27.34
C ASP A 703 13.10 10.82 -25.85
N LEU A 704 13.94 9.95 -25.30
CA LEU A 704 14.36 10.02 -23.91
C LEU A 704 15.30 11.21 -23.62
N VAL A 705 16.11 11.65 -24.58
CA VAL A 705 16.88 12.91 -24.47
C VAL A 705 15.93 14.09 -24.31
N TYR A 706 14.92 14.22 -25.17
CA TYR A 706 13.95 15.30 -25.06
C TYR A 706 13.11 15.21 -23.77
N GLU A 707 12.66 14.01 -23.40
CA GLU A 707 11.88 13.80 -22.19
C GLU A 707 12.68 14.16 -20.92
N SER A 708 13.94 13.72 -20.84
CA SER A 708 14.82 14.04 -19.70
C SER A 708 15.12 15.54 -19.62
N SER A 709 15.25 16.23 -20.75
CA SER A 709 15.41 17.70 -20.75
C SER A 709 14.19 18.41 -20.15
N ASN A 710 12.99 18.09 -20.65
CA ASN A 710 11.75 18.68 -20.15
C ASN A 710 11.54 18.41 -18.65
N ARG A 711 11.83 17.20 -18.19
CA ARG A 711 11.72 16.82 -16.77
C ARG A 711 12.74 17.56 -15.91
N ALA A 712 13.99 17.68 -16.36
CA ALA A 712 15.02 18.44 -15.63
C ALA A 712 14.58 19.90 -15.42
N ILE A 713 14.13 20.55 -16.49
CA ILE A 713 13.64 21.93 -16.48
C ILE A 713 12.46 22.07 -15.52
N TYR A 714 11.46 21.20 -15.62
CA TYR A 714 10.29 21.22 -14.73
C TYR A 714 10.69 21.13 -13.25
N TRP A 715 11.55 20.17 -12.90
CA TRP A 715 11.91 19.93 -11.51
C TRP A 715 12.80 21.03 -10.93
N PHE A 716 13.68 21.63 -11.73
CA PHE A 716 14.44 22.82 -11.32
C PHE A 716 13.55 24.07 -11.20
N ASP A 717 12.65 24.30 -12.16
CA ASP A 717 11.67 25.40 -12.08
C ASP A 717 10.81 25.27 -10.81
N LEU A 718 10.37 24.05 -10.50
CA LEU A 718 9.60 23.76 -9.29
C LEU A 718 10.44 23.96 -8.02
N ALA A 719 11.72 23.56 -8.01
CA ALA A 719 12.63 23.81 -6.89
C ALA A 719 12.70 25.31 -6.55
N ILE A 720 13.04 26.15 -7.53
CA ILE A 720 13.19 27.59 -7.30
C ILE A 720 11.85 28.30 -7.10
N TYR A 721 10.73 27.73 -7.57
CA TYR A 721 9.39 28.27 -7.32
C TYR A 721 8.89 27.97 -5.90
N LEU A 722 9.04 26.73 -5.43
CA LEU A 722 8.59 26.32 -4.09
C LEU A 722 9.51 26.84 -2.99
N LEU A 723 10.80 26.98 -3.29
CA LEU A 723 11.87 27.21 -2.31
C LEU A 723 12.84 28.35 -2.72
N PRO A 724 12.34 29.53 -3.16
CA PRO A 724 13.14 30.56 -3.83
C PRO A 724 14.23 31.22 -2.98
N GLY A 725 14.19 31.14 -1.64
CA GLY A 725 15.12 31.81 -0.71
C GLY A 725 15.78 30.87 0.32
N THR A 726 15.81 29.58 0.01
CA THR A 726 16.03 28.50 0.98
C THR A 726 17.45 28.44 1.54
N TRP A 727 18.44 29.01 0.84
CA TRP A 727 19.84 29.10 1.30
C TRP A 727 19.99 29.86 2.62
N ASN A 728 19.09 30.81 2.92
CA ASN A 728 19.09 31.55 4.19
C ASN A 728 18.94 30.63 5.41
N ARG A 729 18.42 29.41 5.22
CA ARG A 729 18.24 28.41 6.26
C ARG A 729 19.05 27.14 6.04
N TYR A 730 19.34 26.80 4.79
CA TYR A 730 19.95 25.53 4.40
C TYR A 730 21.14 25.79 3.47
N PRO A 731 22.39 25.75 3.99
CA PRO A 731 23.59 26.10 3.20
C PRO A 731 23.75 25.28 1.93
N ASP A 732 23.26 24.03 1.91
CA ASP A 732 23.32 23.20 0.73
C ASP A 732 22.54 23.80 -0.45
N TRP A 733 21.55 24.68 -0.23
CA TRP A 733 20.75 25.35 -1.26
C TRP A 733 21.36 26.62 -1.86
N GLU A 734 22.54 27.07 -1.40
CA GLU A 734 23.19 28.30 -1.90
C GLU A 734 23.33 28.28 -3.43
N ASP A 735 23.73 27.14 -3.99
CA ASP A 735 24.07 27.04 -5.41
C ASP A 735 22.89 26.69 -6.34
N ILE A 736 21.64 26.62 -5.86
CA ILE A 736 20.54 26.06 -6.67
C ILE A 736 20.33 26.79 -8.01
N TYR A 737 20.41 28.11 -8.03
CA TYR A 737 20.19 28.90 -9.24
C TYR A 737 21.35 28.75 -10.23
N ILE A 738 22.59 28.81 -9.73
CA ILE A 738 23.78 28.65 -10.58
C ILE A 738 23.90 27.21 -11.10
N GLU A 739 23.55 26.22 -10.29
CA GLU A 739 23.45 24.82 -10.69
C GLU A 739 22.43 24.64 -11.83
N TYR A 740 21.27 25.27 -11.70
CA TYR A 740 20.26 25.24 -12.76
C TYR A 740 20.76 25.94 -14.03
N MET A 741 21.34 27.15 -13.93
CA MET A 741 21.92 27.85 -15.08
C MET A 741 23.00 27.02 -15.79
N ASN A 742 23.88 26.36 -15.04
CA ASN A 742 24.94 25.49 -15.58
C ASN A 742 24.37 24.30 -16.35
N SER A 743 23.17 23.83 -16.02
CA SER A 743 22.52 22.72 -16.75
C SER A 743 21.96 23.16 -18.10
N ILE A 744 21.57 24.43 -18.27
CA ILE A 744 20.83 24.93 -19.44
C ILE A 744 21.51 24.64 -20.79
N PRO A 745 22.83 24.87 -20.98
CA PRO A 745 23.49 24.58 -22.25
C PRO A 745 23.44 23.09 -22.64
N SER A 746 23.31 22.19 -21.67
CA SER A 746 23.17 20.76 -21.93
C SER A 746 21.73 20.35 -22.22
N LEU A 747 20.75 21.04 -21.63
CA LEU A 747 19.33 20.67 -21.72
C LEU A 747 18.65 21.23 -22.97
N LEU A 748 18.95 22.46 -23.38
CA LEU A 748 18.30 23.15 -24.49
C LEU A 748 19.20 23.19 -25.73
N ASP A 749 18.62 22.94 -26.90
CA ASP A 749 19.41 22.78 -28.14
C ASP A 749 19.66 24.12 -28.86
N THR A 750 18.78 25.11 -28.70
CA THR A 750 18.92 26.41 -29.39
C THR A 750 19.47 27.51 -28.48
N VAL A 751 20.33 28.37 -29.03
CA VAL A 751 20.88 29.53 -28.32
C VAL A 751 19.77 30.47 -27.84
N GLU A 752 18.68 30.62 -28.60
CA GLU A 752 17.56 31.47 -28.23
C GLU A 752 16.81 30.95 -26.99
N GLU A 753 16.50 29.65 -26.94
CA GLU A 753 15.86 29.04 -25.77
C GLU A 753 16.76 29.12 -24.54
N GLN A 754 18.07 28.86 -24.71
CA GLN A 754 19.06 29.01 -23.64
C GLN A 754 19.09 30.45 -23.11
N LYS A 755 19.13 31.45 -23.99
CA LYS A 755 19.11 32.88 -23.65
C LYS A 755 17.90 33.23 -22.80
N LEU A 756 16.71 32.87 -23.26
CA LEU A 756 15.44 33.18 -22.57
C LEU A 756 15.38 32.48 -21.21
N LYS A 757 15.85 31.24 -21.12
CA LYS A 757 15.83 30.47 -19.88
C LYS A 757 16.84 31.02 -18.85
N ILE A 758 18.04 31.38 -19.28
CA ILE A 758 19.06 32.02 -18.42
C ILE A 758 18.52 33.34 -17.86
N LEU A 759 17.93 34.20 -18.68
CA LEU A 759 17.29 35.44 -18.21
C LEU A 759 16.19 35.16 -17.16
N SER A 760 15.31 34.20 -17.44
CA SER A 760 14.24 33.84 -16.50
C SER A 760 14.76 33.31 -15.15
N ILE A 761 15.86 32.54 -15.16
CA ILE A 761 16.49 32.06 -13.91
C ILE A 761 17.14 33.23 -13.17
N ALA A 762 17.80 34.14 -13.88
CA ALA A 762 18.40 35.34 -13.30
C ALA A 762 17.34 36.22 -12.62
N GLU A 763 16.23 36.50 -13.30
CA GLU A 763 15.08 37.24 -12.77
C GLU A 763 14.56 36.63 -11.47
N LYS A 764 14.39 35.30 -11.43
CA LYS A 764 13.92 34.60 -10.22
C LYS A 764 14.94 34.66 -9.08
N HIS A 765 16.23 34.52 -9.37
CA HIS A 765 17.27 34.62 -8.36
C HIS A 765 17.34 36.03 -7.76
N VAL A 766 17.37 37.05 -8.63
CA VAL A 766 17.35 38.45 -8.22
C VAL A 766 16.11 38.75 -7.38
N TRP A 767 14.93 38.35 -7.85
CA TRP A 767 13.68 38.53 -7.10
C TRP A 767 13.78 37.92 -5.69
N ALA A 768 14.35 36.71 -5.57
CA ALA A 768 14.50 36.08 -4.28
C ALA A 768 15.49 36.81 -3.36
N CYS A 769 16.63 37.27 -3.89
CA CYS A 769 17.60 38.10 -3.15
C CYS A 769 16.98 39.42 -2.67
N GLU A 770 16.14 40.06 -3.48
CA GLU A 770 15.47 41.31 -3.10
C GLU A 770 14.42 41.13 -1.99
N ASN A 771 13.71 40.01 -1.99
CA ASN A 771 12.50 39.85 -1.17
C ASN A 771 12.68 38.90 0.03
N MET A 772 13.65 37.99 0.01
CA MET A 772 13.80 36.95 1.04
C MET A 772 15.02 37.12 1.95
N GLY A 773 15.84 38.14 1.72
CA GLY A 773 16.99 38.49 2.53
C GLY A 773 18.20 38.78 1.65
N PRO A 774 19.05 39.75 2.03
CA PRO A 774 20.10 40.24 1.16
C PRO A 774 21.15 39.15 0.92
N ALA A 775 21.16 38.64 -0.32
CA ALA A 775 22.24 37.88 -0.90
C ALA A 775 22.66 38.59 -2.19
N ALA A 776 23.93 38.49 -2.54
CA ALA A 776 24.46 39.05 -3.79
C ALA A 776 24.42 37.94 -4.86
N PRO A 777 23.57 38.05 -5.91
CA PRO A 777 23.45 37.03 -6.95
C PRO A 777 24.61 37.09 -7.98
N ASP A 778 25.85 37.29 -7.52
CA ASP A 778 27.03 37.56 -8.35
C ASP A 778 27.40 36.39 -9.25
N GLU A 779 27.31 35.16 -8.74
CA GLU A 779 27.63 33.95 -9.51
C GLU A 779 26.71 33.77 -10.73
N THR A 780 25.41 34.00 -10.56
CA THR A 780 24.45 33.93 -11.68
C THR A 780 24.63 35.04 -12.69
N LEU A 781 25.00 36.25 -12.24
CA LEU A 781 25.34 37.34 -13.15
C LEU A 781 26.62 37.00 -13.93
N GLN A 782 27.66 36.54 -13.22
CA GLN A 782 28.92 36.13 -13.82
C GLN A 782 28.72 35.05 -14.89
N PHE A 783 27.89 34.04 -14.60
CA PHE A 783 27.54 33.00 -15.56
C PHE A 783 26.83 33.59 -16.78
N ALA A 784 25.78 34.39 -16.57
CA ALA A 784 24.99 34.96 -17.66
C ALA A 784 25.86 35.83 -18.58
N VAL A 785 26.73 36.69 -18.04
CA VAL A 785 27.66 37.53 -18.81
C VAL A 785 28.64 36.68 -19.61
N ARG A 786 29.28 35.69 -18.99
CA ARG A 786 30.23 34.80 -19.68
C ARG A 786 29.55 34.01 -20.78
N TRP A 787 28.36 33.47 -20.52
CA TRP A 787 27.58 32.74 -21.52
C TRP A 787 27.17 33.65 -22.68
N GLY A 788 26.64 34.84 -22.41
CA GLY A 788 26.23 35.81 -23.42
C GLY A 788 27.38 36.19 -24.35
N ARG A 789 28.54 36.58 -23.79
CA ARG A 789 29.73 36.95 -24.56
C ARG A 789 30.33 35.81 -25.38
N SER A 790 30.07 34.56 -24.99
CA SER A 790 30.58 33.37 -25.70
C SER A 790 29.64 32.89 -26.80
N ASN A 791 28.34 33.21 -26.74
CA ASN A 791 27.31 32.62 -27.61
C ASN A 791 26.51 33.65 -28.43
N LEU A 792 26.56 34.94 -28.08
CA LEU A 792 25.86 36.03 -28.76
C LEU A 792 26.85 37.03 -29.36
N SER A 793 26.42 37.79 -30.37
CA SER A 793 27.24 38.84 -30.98
C SER A 793 26.40 40.00 -31.51
N GLY A 794 27.03 41.17 -31.70
CA GLY A 794 26.36 42.36 -32.24
C GLY A 794 25.16 42.81 -31.39
N ASP A 795 24.07 43.18 -32.06
CA ASP A 795 22.85 43.70 -31.42
C ASP A 795 22.20 42.71 -30.44
N GLU A 796 22.34 41.40 -30.67
CA GLU A 796 21.79 40.37 -29.78
C GLU A 796 22.49 40.35 -28.43
N LEU A 797 23.82 40.49 -28.43
CA LEU A 797 24.61 40.58 -27.21
C LEU A 797 24.28 41.87 -26.45
N SER A 798 24.24 43.00 -27.15
CA SER A 798 23.91 44.30 -26.52
C SER A 798 22.51 44.30 -25.91
N ASN A 799 21.51 43.70 -26.57
CA ASN A 799 20.16 43.57 -26.02
C ASN A 799 20.12 42.64 -24.80
N PHE A 800 20.88 41.54 -24.82
CA PHE A 800 20.99 40.63 -23.68
C PHE A 800 21.66 41.28 -22.46
N GLU A 801 22.79 41.99 -22.67
CA GLU A 801 23.49 42.73 -21.61
C GLU A 801 22.61 43.85 -21.04
N GLN A 802 21.85 44.57 -21.88
CA GLN A 802 20.88 45.56 -21.42
C GLN A 802 19.78 44.94 -20.55
N LYS A 803 19.22 43.79 -20.96
CA LYS A 803 18.22 43.08 -20.14
C LYS A 803 18.78 42.62 -18.80
N LEU A 804 20.02 42.12 -18.77
CA LEU A 804 20.69 41.78 -17.50
C LEU A 804 20.84 43.03 -16.62
N LYS A 805 21.20 44.17 -17.20
CA LYS A 805 21.27 45.44 -16.48
C LYS A 805 19.93 45.81 -15.86
N ASP A 806 18.85 45.73 -16.63
CA ASP A 806 17.49 46.01 -16.15
C ASP A 806 17.07 45.06 -15.02
N VAL A 807 17.42 43.77 -15.12
CA VAL A 807 17.11 42.75 -14.11
C VAL A 807 17.88 42.97 -12.82
N TYR A 808 19.17 43.31 -12.88
CA TYR A 808 20.04 43.38 -11.69
C TYR A 808 20.12 44.76 -11.03
N GLU A 809 19.67 45.84 -11.68
CA GLU A 809 19.86 47.22 -11.21
C GLU A 809 19.42 47.42 -9.75
N ARG A 810 18.21 46.95 -9.42
CA ARG A 810 17.65 47.16 -8.09
C ARG A 810 18.38 46.38 -7.01
N VAL A 811 18.71 45.10 -7.23
CA VAL A 811 19.46 44.29 -6.26
C VAL A 811 20.89 44.79 -6.07
N VAL A 812 21.53 45.33 -7.11
CA VAL A 812 22.85 45.98 -7.02
C VAL A 812 22.77 47.21 -6.12
N ASN A 813 21.76 48.06 -6.29
CA ASN A 813 21.57 49.24 -5.45
C ASN A 813 21.29 48.87 -3.98
N LEU A 814 20.49 47.83 -3.73
CA LEU A 814 20.26 47.30 -2.38
C LEU A 814 21.56 46.80 -1.73
N ASN A 815 22.42 46.10 -2.48
CA ASN A 815 23.69 45.61 -1.97
C ASN A 815 24.74 46.73 -1.77
N ARG A 816 24.74 47.78 -2.62
CA ARG A 816 25.55 48.99 -2.41
C ARG A 816 25.16 49.69 -1.10
N ASP A 817 23.86 49.85 -0.87
CA ASP A 817 23.32 50.43 0.35
C ASP A 817 23.70 49.60 1.59
N LEU A 818 23.60 48.27 1.49
CA LEU A 818 23.99 47.35 2.56
C LEU A 818 25.47 47.49 2.92
N PHE A 819 26.33 47.51 1.90
CA PHE A 819 27.78 47.65 2.06
C PHE A 819 28.17 48.99 2.72
N GLN A 820 27.49 50.08 2.35
CA GLN A 820 27.74 51.40 2.94
C GLN A 820 27.22 51.52 4.38
N LYS A 821 26.07 50.92 4.69
CA LYS A 821 25.40 51.08 6.00
C LYS A 821 25.86 50.06 7.05
N SER A 822 26.58 49.01 6.65
CA SER A 822 26.96 47.89 7.53
C SER A 822 28.47 47.69 7.61
N PRO A 823 29.17 48.34 8.57
CA PRO A 823 30.63 48.31 8.64
C PRO A 823 31.26 46.95 9.03
N ASN A 824 30.45 45.95 9.43
CA ASN A 824 30.91 44.66 9.96
C ASN A 824 30.35 43.45 9.18
N LEU A 825 30.29 43.50 7.84
CA LEU A 825 29.87 42.35 7.03
C LEU A 825 30.94 41.24 7.01
N PRO A 826 30.55 39.95 6.91
CA PRO A 826 31.50 38.86 6.68
C PRO A 826 32.31 39.06 5.40
N GLU A 827 33.58 38.66 5.40
CA GLU A 827 34.50 38.81 4.25
C GLU A 827 33.92 38.20 2.95
N LYS A 828 33.40 36.96 3.03
CA LYS A 828 32.70 36.31 1.90
C LYS A 828 31.60 37.19 1.31
N THR A 829 30.80 37.83 2.16
CA THR A 829 29.68 38.69 1.72
C THR A 829 30.18 39.98 1.08
N VAL A 830 31.27 40.56 1.61
CA VAL A 830 31.92 41.71 1.01
C VAL A 830 32.43 41.38 -0.40
N ASP A 831 33.11 40.25 -0.56
CA ASP A 831 33.64 39.79 -1.84
C ASP A 831 32.52 39.58 -2.87
N GLN A 832 31.43 38.93 -2.47
CA GLN A 832 30.27 38.71 -3.33
C GLN A 832 29.59 40.03 -3.76
N ILE A 833 29.45 41.00 -2.85
CA ILE A 833 28.87 42.32 -3.18
C ILE A 833 29.79 43.09 -4.14
N GLN A 834 31.10 43.09 -3.90
CA GLN A 834 32.06 43.76 -4.78
C GLN A 834 32.11 43.11 -6.16
N SER A 835 32.10 41.77 -6.21
CA SER A 835 31.98 40.97 -7.43
C SER A 835 30.72 41.36 -8.22
N LEU A 836 29.56 41.40 -7.57
CA LEU A 836 28.29 41.79 -8.18
C LEU A 836 28.35 43.20 -8.78
N ILE A 837 28.83 44.20 -8.02
CA ILE A 837 28.92 45.59 -8.47
C ILE A 837 29.86 45.72 -9.65
N SER A 838 31.04 45.11 -9.57
CA SER A 838 32.05 45.12 -10.63
C SER A 838 31.49 44.51 -11.92
N LEU A 839 30.84 43.34 -11.84
CA LEU A 839 30.22 42.70 -13.00
C LEU A 839 29.13 43.58 -13.62
N PHE A 840 28.27 44.19 -12.80
CA PHE A 840 27.21 45.08 -13.27
C PHE A 840 27.75 46.32 -13.98
N GLU A 841 28.86 46.89 -13.52
CA GLU A 841 29.51 48.05 -14.16
C GLU A 841 30.16 47.71 -15.51
N THR A 842 30.38 46.43 -15.81
CA THR A 842 30.87 45.97 -17.12
C THR A 842 29.77 45.69 -18.15
N LEU A 843 28.50 45.84 -17.78
CA LEU A 843 27.32 45.81 -18.65
C LEU A 843 26.93 47.22 -19.11
#